data_AF-A0A9N9PGK7-F1
#
_entry.id   AF-A0A9N9PGK7-F1
#
_cell.length_a   1.000
_cell.length_b   1.000
_cell.length_c   1.000
_cell.angle_alpha   90.00
_cell.angle_beta   90.00
_cell.angle_gamma   90.00
#
_symmetry.space_group_name_H-M   'P 1'
#
loop_
_entity.id
_entity.type
_entity.pdbx_description
1 polymer ?
#
loop_
_entity_poly.entity_id
_entity_poly.type
_entity_poly.pdbx_seq_one_letter_code
_entity_poly.pdbx_strand_id
1 'polypeptide(L)'
;MATLGVLMSFLWASILLGSLYVILQALYNVYLHPLSSFPGPRLWSSTRFPYLFSLWSGNLAKDVRKLHLEYGDIVRIAPDELSFARPDAWHDVYSNRGGQSALPKSSLWHSAPPGRPSSILNALDPKIHTRFRKAMESGFTEKAVRTQESIIQSYVESLISRLNKIVSAGKGEAVVDIVSWFGFTTFDLIGDLGFGESFGCLERNNFHPWVAMIFSHLRTLTLRSSLRYYPGINWLLSLAIPKSMIQKQKEHWQLTVDKISRRLNLEKTRPDLISHIKLDEFGLQGLTIPELQATSSVIIVAGSETTVSVLSGTTNYLVKNCDKLALLKNELRENFPNGNPISLTALKELPYLNAVIREGFRLCNPTPVGQPRITPPNGATISGKFVPANIYVNVHPLTMSLSSDFFHDPNKFLPERWLLSSTQDEKSPFYHDKRDSVQIFGVGPRSCIGKPLAWAELRLILARLVLSFDIEEVNSSFIPASTKSIMKFTQLLSFASLTFYFILVKGQNTLWLCGDSTMAPEGGKNGTEGWGQYLHYSFDPKLIGVKNSAVAGRSARTFTREGKFQRVIDQVRPGDWVLMQFGHNDDGIPANDLTKLRVDCPGKGNETCPVTYNNQTEIVQTYVTYLQNATRIFLSLGARVIISPPTPVNPYEFGNFSWSPTKYSDYALYTVQTLGGPANGVYFIDHANYDIQALKLIGQEETITGYPNDHTHLAPWLADTFAKAWVLGLKCGTAGLQSAVVNATSRVEGPVLGTCLIVDDDVPI
;
A
#
# COMPACT_ATOMS: atom_id res chain seq x y z
N MET A 1 5.43 -17.52 49.75
CA MET A 1 5.62 -18.88 49.19
C MET A 1 4.30 -19.61 48.98
N ALA A 2 3.39 -19.68 49.95
CA ALA A 2 2.10 -20.37 49.80
C ALA A 2 1.21 -19.81 48.66
N THR A 3 1.14 -18.48 48.50
CA THR A 3 0.39 -17.82 47.40
C THR A 3 0.96 -18.11 46.01
N LEU A 4 2.28 -18.26 45.89
CA LEU A 4 2.95 -18.60 44.63
C LEU A 4 2.66 -20.04 44.20
N GLY A 5 2.60 -20.98 45.16
CA GLY A 5 2.27 -22.39 44.91
C GLY A 5 0.82 -22.60 44.45
N VAL A 6 -0.12 -21.84 45.02
CA VAL A 6 -1.54 -21.86 44.59
C VAL A 6 -1.68 -21.32 43.16
N LEU A 7 -1.03 -20.19 42.84
CA LEU A 7 -1.03 -19.61 41.49
C LEU A 7 -0.42 -20.56 40.45
N MET A 8 0.69 -21.22 40.78
CA MET A 8 1.30 -22.24 39.91
C MET A 8 0.37 -23.44 39.68
N SER A 9 -0.34 -23.90 40.71
CA SER A 9 -1.30 -25.01 40.59
C SER A 9 -2.48 -24.66 39.68
N PHE A 10 -3.03 -23.45 39.81
CA PHE A 10 -4.07 -22.96 38.90
C PHE A 10 -3.58 -22.82 37.46
N LEU A 11 -2.33 -22.38 37.25
CA LEU A 11 -1.73 -22.30 35.92
C LEU A 11 -1.59 -23.69 35.28
N TRP A 12 -1.05 -24.67 36.02
CA TRP A 12 -0.91 -26.04 35.53
C TRP A 12 -2.25 -26.70 35.22
N ALA A 13 -3.25 -26.53 36.10
CA ALA A 13 -4.60 -27.02 35.86
C ALA A 13 -5.21 -26.39 34.60
N SER A 14 -5.01 -25.09 34.39
CA SER A 14 -5.48 -24.37 33.19
C SER A 14 -4.81 -24.88 31.91
N ILE A 15 -3.49 -25.11 31.94
CA ILE A 15 -2.73 -25.67 30.81
C ILE A 15 -3.20 -27.10 30.50
N LEU A 16 -3.42 -27.92 31.53
CA LEU A 16 -3.90 -29.30 31.38
C LEU A 16 -5.30 -29.33 30.76
N LEU A 17 -6.25 -28.55 31.30
CA LEU A 17 -7.61 -28.47 30.78
C LEU A 17 -7.64 -27.92 29.35
N GLY A 18 -6.84 -26.90 29.06
CA GLY A 18 -6.69 -26.36 27.71
C GLY A 18 -6.15 -27.40 26.73
N SER A 19 -5.12 -28.15 27.13
CA SER A 19 -4.53 -29.22 26.30
C SER A 19 -5.52 -30.35 26.05
N LEU A 20 -6.25 -30.77 27.09
CA LEU A 20 -7.28 -31.80 26.99
C LEU A 20 -8.41 -31.35 26.05
N TYR A 21 -8.88 -30.11 26.16
CA TYR A 21 -9.89 -29.55 25.27
C TYR A 21 -9.42 -29.58 23.80
N VAL A 22 -8.19 -29.16 23.51
CA VAL A 22 -7.62 -29.21 22.15
C VAL A 22 -7.56 -30.64 21.61
N ILE A 23 -7.16 -31.61 22.43
CA ILE A 23 -7.10 -33.03 22.03
C ILE A 23 -8.50 -33.58 21.76
N LEU A 24 -9.47 -33.34 22.66
CA LEU A 24 -10.84 -33.79 22.49
C LEU A 24 -11.49 -33.16 21.25
N GLN A 25 -11.25 -31.87 21.00
CA GLN A 25 -11.73 -31.19 19.80
C GLN A 25 -11.10 -31.79 18.53
N ALA A 26 -9.80 -32.09 18.55
CA ALA A 26 -9.12 -32.74 17.42
C ALA A 26 -9.71 -34.14 17.12
N LEU A 27 -9.98 -34.94 18.15
CA LEU A 27 -10.61 -36.25 18.01
C LEU A 27 -12.04 -36.13 17.48
N TYR A 28 -12.85 -35.22 18.04
CA TYR A 28 -14.19 -34.91 17.53
C TYR A 28 -14.13 -34.52 16.05
N ASN A 29 -13.23 -33.59 15.70
CA ASN A 29 -13.10 -33.10 14.34
C ASN A 29 -12.79 -34.22 13.33
N VAL A 30 -11.94 -35.18 13.70
CA VAL A 30 -11.55 -36.30 12.82
C VAL A 30 -12.67 -37.34 12.71
N TYR A 31 -13.24 -37.77 13.84
CA TYR A 31 -14.08 -38.98 13.87
C TYR A 31 -15.59 -38.71 13.93
N LEU A 32 -16.02 -37.59 14.50
CA LEU A 32 -17.44 -37.33 14.83
C LEU A 32 -18.00 -36.10 14.11
N HIS A 33 -17.15 -35.23 13.56
CA HIS A 33 -17.59 -34.06 12.81
C HIS A 33 -18.47 -34.47 11.62
N PRO A 34 -19.47 -33.66 11.23
CA PRO A 34 -20.32 -33.94 10.06
C PRO A 34 -19.55 -34.11 8.74
N LEU A 35 -18.29 -33.66 8.69
CA LEU A 35 -17.40 -33.81 7.53
C LEU A 35 -16.44 -35.01 7.66
N SER A 36 -16.57 -35.86 8.68
CA SER A 36 -15.70 -37.04 8.89
C SER A 36 -15.74 -38.05 7.74
N SER A 37 -16.83 -38.07 6.97
CA SER A 37 -16.97 -38.91 5.78
C SER A 37 -16.25 -38.37 4.53
N PHE A 38 -15.82 -37.11 4.53
CA PHE A 38 -15.09 -36.52 3.40
C PHE A 38 -13.58 -36.80 3.54
N PRO A 39 -12.90 -37.19 2.46
CA PRO A 39 -11.50 -37.56 2.53
C PRO A 39 -10.60 -36.33 2.76
N GLY A 40 -9.50 -36.51 3.48
CA GLY A 40 -8.51 -35.47 3.72
C GLY A 40 -7.49 -35.88 4.79
N PRO A 41 -6.34 -35.19 4.88
CA PRO A 41 -5.34 -35.51 5.89
C PRO A 41 -5.90 -35.35 7.30
N ARG A 42 -5.57 -36.28 8.20
CA ARG A 42 -6.04 -36.24 9.60
C ARG A 42 -5.65 -34.94 10.31
N LEU A 43 -4.43 -34.45 10.09
CA LEU A 43 -3.93 -33.22 10.74
C LEU A 43 -4.68 -31.96 10.25
N TRP A 44 -5.01 -31.89 8.95
CA TRP A 44 -5.78 -30.80 8.36
C TRP A 44 -7.26 -30.89 8.79
N SER A 45 -7.78 -32.10 8.93
CA SER A 45 -9.14 -32.35 9.39
C SER A 45 -9.30 -32.10 10.89
N SER A 46 -8.25 -32.26 11.69
CA SER A 46 -8.31 -32.10 13.15
C SER A 46 -8.21 -30.65 13.61
N THR A 47 -7.45 -29.81 12.90
CA THR A 47 -7.21 -28.41 13.27
C THR A 47 -6.99 -27.52 12.04
N ARG A 48 -7.30 -26.22 12.17
CA ARG A 48 -7.09 -25.21 11.13
C ARG A 48 -5.61 -24.85 10.92
N PHE A 49 -4.71 -25.27 11.82
CA PHE A 49 -3.32 -24.83 11.83
C PHE A 49 -2.54 -25.13 10.52
N PRO A 50 -2.58 -26.34 9.93
CA PRO A 50 -1.88 -26.61 8.66
C PRO A 50 -2.37 -25.73 7.50
N TYR A 51 -3.68 -25.50 7.42
CA TYR A 51 -4.27 -24.60 6.44
C TYR A 51 -3.71 -23.18 6.61
N LEU A 52 -3.70 -22.66 7.84
CA LEU A 52 -3.18 -21.31 8.12
C LEU A 52 -1.68 -21.21 7.86
N PHE A 53 -0.91 -22.23 8.21
CA PHE A 53 0.53 -22.30 7.91
C PHE A 53 0.80 -22.26 6.40
N SER A 54 0.05 -23.06 5.64
CA SER A 54 0.15 -23.08 4.17
C SER A 54 -0.29 -21.76 3.53
N LEU A 55 -1.34 -21.13 4.06
CA LEU A 55 -1.78 -19.79 3.67
C LEU A 55 -0.71 -18.72 3.95
N TRP A 56 -0.16 -18.67 5.16
CA TRP A 56 0.81 -17.65 5.56
C TRP A 56 2.16 -17.80 4.88
N SER A 57 2.54 -19.04 4.52
CA SER A 57 3.73 -19.30 3.70
C SER A 57 3.54 -19.02 2.21
N GLY A 58 2.32 -18.68 1.78
CA GLY A 58 1.98 -18.42 0.38
C GLY A 58 1.89 -19.68 -0.49
N ASN A 59 1.79 -20.87 0.11
CA ASN A 59 1.81 -22.16 -0.59
C ASN A 59 0.44 -22.84 -0.68
N LEU A 60 -0.64 -22.23 -0.15
CA LEU A 60 -1.97 -22.85 -0.06
C LEU A 60 -2.46 -23.49 -1.36
N ALA A 61 -2.33 -22.80 -2.49
CA ALA A 61 -2.74 -23.34 -3.79
C ALA A 61 -1.98 -24.64 -4.16
N LYS A 62 -0.68 -24.67 -3.89
CA LYS A 62 0.16 -25.83 -4.20
C LYS A 62 -0.14 -26.99 -3.26
N ASP A 63 -0.30 -26.70 -1.96
CA ASP A 63 -0.55 -27.73 -0.98
C ASP A 63 -1.95 -28.33 -1.13
N VAL A 64 -2.99 -27.52 -1.33
CA VAL A 64 -4.34 -28.02 -1.61
C VAL A 64 -4.37 -28.83 -2.92
N ARG A 65 -3.60 -28.45 -3.95
CA ARG A 65 -3.43 -29.30 -5.14
C ARG A 65 -2.84 -30.67 -4.81
N LYS A 66 -1.79 -30.75 -3.99
CA LYS A 66 -1.23 -32.04 -3.55
C LYS A 66 -2.28 -32.87 -2.84
N LEU A 67 -3.10 -32.25 -1.98
CA LEU A 67 -4.18 -32.94 -1.30
C LEU A 67 -5.23 -33.48 -2.29
N HIS A 68 -5.60 -32.73 -3.33
CA HIS A 68 -6.47 -33.25 -4.37
C HIS A 68 -5.88 -34.43 -5.14
N LEU A 69 -4.58 -34.41 -5.43
CA LEU A 69 -3.89 -35.52 -6.08
C LEU A 69 -3.88 -36.81 -5.23
N GLU A 70 -3.91 -36.67 -3.90
CA GLU A 70 -3.87 -37.81 -2.96
C GLU A 70 -5.27 -38.30 -2.54
N TYR A 71 -6.21 -37.38 -2.30
CA TYR A 71 -7.52 -37.67 -1.69
C TYR A 71 -8.70 -37.57 -2.67
N GLY A 72 -8.47 -37.12 -3.92
CA GLY A 72 -9.47 -37.03 -4.99
C GLY A 72 -10.09 -35.64 -5.15
N ASP A 73 -11.25 -35.59 -5.82
CA ASP A 73 -11.83 -34.32 -6.31
C ASP A 73 -12.49 -33.46 -5.22
N ILE A 74 -12.87 -34.03 -4.09
CA ILE A 74 -13.55 -33.33 -2.99
C ILE A 74 -12.77 -33.62 -1.72
N VAL A 75 -12.08 -32.61 -1.18
CA VAL A 75 -11.12 -32.81 -0.09
C VAL A 75 -11.44 -31.91 1.09
N ARG A 76 -11.38 -32.47 2.29
CA ARG A 76 -11.46 -31.74 3.55
C ARG A 76 -10.10 -31.10 3.87
N ILE A 77 -10.04 -29.78 3.73
CA ILE A 77 -8.82 -28.96 3.89
C ILE A 77 -8.81 -28.17 5.21
N ALA A 78 -9.79 -28.40 6.07
CA ALA A 78 -9.86 -27.90 7.43
C ALA A 78 -10.94 -28.68 8.21
N PRO A 79 -11.07 -28.52 9.54
CA PRO A 79 -12.18 -29.11 10.27
C PRO A 79 -13.55 -28.79 9.64
N ASP A 80 -13.72 -27.57 9.16
CA ASP A 80 -14.97 -26.98 8.69
C ASP A 80 -14.93 -26.52 7.22
N GLU A 81 -13.97 -26.99 6.42
CA GLU A 81 -13.81 -26.55 5.02
C GLU A 81 -13.55 -27.68 4.02
N LEU A 82 -14.27 -27.63 2.90
CA LEU A 82 -14.12 -28.50 1.75
C LEU A 82 -13.61 -27.72 0.53
N SER A 83 -12.70 -28.34 -0.21
CA SER A 83 -12.23 -27.88 -1.52
C SER A 83 -12.73 -28.82 -2.61
N PHE A 84 -13.18 -28.25 -3.73
CA PHE A 84 -13.75 -28.98 -4.87
C PHE A 84 -12.90 -28.74 -6.12
N ALA A 85 -12.44 -29.81 -6.76
CA ALA A 85 -11.72 -29.78 -8.04
C ALA A 85 -12.56 -30.39 -9.17
N ARG A 86 -13.81 -29.93 -9.31
CA ARG A 86 -14.74 -30.39 -10.36
C ARG A 86 -15.35 -29.22 -11.16
N PRO A 87 -15.57 -29.35 -12.47
CA PRO A 87 -16.18 -28.28 -13.28
C PRO A 87 -17.59 -27.90 -12.83
N ASP A 88 -18.42 -28.89 -12.47
CA ASP A 88 -19.79 -28.69 -11.97
C ASP A 88 -19.83 -27.83 -10.68
N ALA A 89 -18.79 -27.92 -9.85
CA ALA A 89 -18.68 -27.17 -8.61
C ALA A 89 -18.70 -25.63 -8.80
N TRP A 90 -18.26 -25.12 -9.96
CA TRP A 90 -18.27 -23.68 -10.25
C TRP A 90 -19.67 -23.10 -10.15
N HIS A 91 -20.61 -23.70 -10.87
CA HIS A 91 -21.99 -23.26 -10.83
C HIS A 91 -22.61 -23.66 -9.49
N ASP A 92 -22.24 -24.82 -8.91
CA ASP A 92 -22.71 -25.28 -7.60
C ASP A 92 -22.48 -24.31 -6.46
N VAL A 93 -21.31 -23.70 -6.45
CA VAL A 93 -20.92 -22.78 -5.38
C VAL A 93 -21.26 -21.33 -5.71
N TYR A 94 -21.11 -20.89 -6.96
CA TYR A 94 -21.06 -19.45 -7.27
C TYR A 94 -22.24 -18.89 -8.09
N SER A 95 -23.11 -19.73 -8.66
CA SER A 95 -24.22 -19.30 -9.53
C SER A 95 -25.59 -19.43 -8.87
N ASN A 96 -26.56 -18.63 -9.32
CA ASN A 96 -27.97 -18.83 -9.00
C ASN A 96 -28.50 -19.99 -9.85
N ARG A 97 -29.33 -20.87 -9.27
CA ARG A 97 -29.88 -22.06 -9.94
C ARG A 97 -31.29 -22.37 -9.48
N GLY A 98 -32.25 -22.51 -10.42
CA GLY A 98 -33.55 -23.13 -10.14
C GLY A 98 -34.27 -22.59 -8.89
N GLY A 99 -34.23 -21.28 -8.66
CA GLY A 99 -34.79 -20.62 -7.46
C GLY A 99 -33.86 -20.53 -6.25
N GLN A 100 -32.72 -21.23 -6.24
CA GLN A 100 -31.67 -21.12 -5.23
C GLN A 100 -30.67 -20.02 -5.60
N SER A 101 -30.29 -19.21 -4.62
CA SER A 101 -29.24 -18.21 -4.77
C SER A 101 -27.85 -18.82 -4.65
N ALA A 102 -26.85 -18.21 -5.29
CA ALA A 102 -25.44 -18.55 -5.10
C ALA A 102 -25.07 -18.56 -3.62
N LEU A 103 -24.16 -19.46 -3.22
CA LEU A 103 -23.79 -19.60 -1.82
C LEU A 103 -23.22 -18.28 -1.25
N PRO A 104 -23.65 -17.89 -0.04
CA PRO A 104 -23.25 -16.62 0.57
C PRO A 104 -21.73 -16.59 0.80
N LYS A 105 -21.16 -15.38 0.73
CA LYS A 105 -19.76 -15.16 1.10
C LYS A 105 -19.57 -15.39 2.60
N SER A 106 -18.45 -15.99 2.96
CA SER A 106 -18.05 -16.08 4.37
C SER A 106 -17.75 -14.69 4.93
N SER A 107 -18.43 -14.30 6.02
CA SER A 107 -18.16 -13.07 6.78
C SER A 107 -16.76 -13.08 7.40
N LEU A 108 -16.20 -14.25 7.68
CA LEU A 108 -14.85 -14.39 8.22
C LEU A 108 -13.81 -13.76 7.28
N TRP A 109 -13.94 -14.03 5.99
CA TRP A 109 -13.05 -13.55 4.93
C TRP A 109 -13.46 -12.21 4.31
N HIS A 110 -14.77 -11.97 4.24
CA HIS A 110 -15.31 -10.89 3.41
C HIS A 110 -16.01 -9.79 4.22
N SER A 111 -15.91 -9.77 5.55
CA SER A 111 -16.39 -8.61 6.31
C SER A 111 -15.47 -7.41 6.12
N ALA A 112 -16.08 -6.25 5.87
CA ALA A 112 -15.40 -4.97 5.89
C ALA A 112 -14.69 -4.75 7.24
N PRO A 113 -13.55 -4.02 7.28
CA PRO A 113 -12.95 -3.61 8.54
C PRO A 113 -13.96 -2.81 9.40
N PRO A 114 -13.94 -2.94 10.73
CA PRO A 114 -14.84 -2.18 11.60
C PRO A 114 -14.78 -0.67 11.32
N GLY A 115 -15.95 -0.04 11.22
CA GLY A 115 -16.07 1.39 10.92
C GLY A 115 -15.78 1.79 9.46
N ARG A 116 -15.56 0.84 8.54
CA ARG A 116 -15.38 1.13 7.12
C ARG A 116 -16.64 0.77 6.30
N PRO A 117 -16.95 1.55 5.25
CA PRO A 117 -18.02 1.22 4.30
C PRO A 117 -17.78 -0.12 3.60
N SER A 118 -18.87 -0.71 3.10
CA SER A 118 -18.77 -1.88 2.22
C SER A 118 -18.29 -1.48 0.82
N SER A 119 -17.66 -2.41 0.12
CA SER A 119 -17.23 -2.34 -1.26
C SER A 119 -17.83 -3.48 -2.08
N ILE A 120 -17.69 -3.44 -3.41
CA ILE A 120 -18.16 -4.52 -4.29
C ILE A 120 -17.56 -5.89 -3.97
N LEU A 121 -16.37 -5.93 -3.35
CA LEU A 121 -15.74 -7.18 -2.93
C LEU A 121 -16.37 -7.75 -1.65
N ASN A 122 -16.68 -6.89 -0.68
CA ASN A 122 -16.98 -7.30 0.70
C ASN A 122 -18.48 -7.15 1.08
N ALA A 123 -19.31 -6.63 0.16
CA ALA A 123 -20.76 -6.60 0.34
C ALA A 123 -21.32 -8.02 0.49
N LEU A 124 -21.65 -8.44 1.71
CA LEU A 124 -22.13 -9.79 2.02
C LEU A 124 -23.56 -10.02 1.52
N ASP A 125 -24.44 -9.02 1.72
CA ASP A 125 -25.82 -9.04 1.24
C ASP A 125 -25.87 -9.05 -0.30
N PRO A 126 -26.48 -10.06 -0.94
CA PRO A 126 -26.68 -10.11 -2.39
C PRO A 126 -27.38 -8.88 -2.97
N LYS A 127 -28.31 -8.25 -2.24
CA LYS A 127 -29.03 -7.04 -2.70
C LYS A 127 -28.09 -5.85 -2.77
N ILE A 128 -27.29 -5.62 -1.74
CA ILE A 128 -26.28 -4.55 -1.72
C ILE A 128 -25.25 -4.78 -2.83
N HIS A 129 -24.74 -5.99 -2.98
CA HIS A 129 -23.82 -6.32 -4.07
C HIS A 129 -24.45 -6.07 -5.45
N THR A 130 -25.72 -6.44 -5.63
CA THR A 130 -26.44 -6.21 -6.90
C THR A 130 -26.57 -4.71 -7.19
N ARG A 131 -26.86 -3.88 -6.18
CA ARG A 131 -26.86 -2.43 -6.32
C ARG A 131 -25.49 -1.91 -6.76
N PHE A 132 -24.41 -2.34 -6.10
CA PHE A 132 -23.06 -1.93 -6.45
C PHE A 132 -22.69 -2.33 -7.88
N ARG A 133 -22.99 -3.58 -8.24
CA ARG A 133 -22.74 -4.10 -9.59
C ARG A 133 -23.47 -3.28 -10.65
N LYS A 134 -24.78 -3.05 -10.48
CA LYS A 134 -25.59 -2.24 -11.40
C LYS A 134 -25.09 -0.80 -11.52
N ALA A 135 -24.66 -0.20 -10.40
CA ALA A 135 -24.15 1.17 -10.39
C ALA A 135 -22.84 1.34 -11.18
N MET A 136 -22.03 0.27 -11.30
CA MET A 136 -20.73 0.31 -11.96
C MET A 136 -20.74 -0.27 -13.38
N GLU A 137 -21.72 -1.12 -13.71
CA GLU A 137 -21.72 -1.97 -14.91
C GLU A 137 -21.52 -1.19 -16.22
N SER A 138 -22.12 0.00 -16.33
CA SER A 138 -21.97 0.91 -17.48
C SER A 138 -20.51 1.22 -17.82
N GLY A 139 -19.66 1.38 -16.81
CA GLY A 139 -18.24 1.72 -16.98
C GLY A 139 -17.35 0.56 -17.44
N PHE A 140 -17.83 -0.68 -17.35
CA PHE A 140 -17.04 -1.88 -17.66
C PHE A 140 -17.59 -2.68 -18.84
N THR A 141 -18.51 -2.12 -19.62
CA THR A 141 -19.00 -2.76 -20.86
C THR A 141 -17.91 -2.76 -21.94
N GLU A 142 -17.99 -3.67 -22.92
CA GLU A 142 -17.08 -3.64 -24.09
C GLU A 142 -17.11 -2.28 -24.81
N LYS A 143 -18.29 -1.64 -24.88
CA LYS A 143 -18.46 -0.30 -25.45
C LYS A 143 -17.69 0.76 -24.66
N ALA A 144 -17.76 0.74 -23.33
CA ALA A 144 -17.07 1.70 -22.46
C ALA A 144 -15.55 1.52 -22.52
N VAL A 145 -15.05 0.28 -22.53
CA VAL A 145 -13.62 0.01 -22.70
C VAL A 145 -13.13 0.51 -24.06
N ARG A 146 -13.92 0.35 -25.13
CA ARG A 146 -13.57 0.88 -26.46
C ARG A 146 -13.49 2.41 -26.48
N THR A 147 -14.34 3.12 -25.72
CA THR A 147 -14.23 4.59 -25.62
C THR A 147 -12.97 5.05 -24.90
N GLN A 148 -12.31 4.16 -24.16
CA GLN A 148 -11.04 4.40 -23.44
C GLN A 148 -9.81 3.93 -24.21
N GLU A 149 -9.97 3.45 -25.45
CA GLU A 149 -8.90 2.85 -26.24
C GLU A 149 -7.67 3.77 -26.37
N SER A 150 -7.87 5.07 -26.59
CA SER A 150 -6.77 6.03 -26.70
C SER A 150 -5.91 6.11 -25.42
N ILE A 151 -6.53 5.99 -24.24
CA ILE A 151 -5.83 5.98 -22.96
C ILE A 151 -5.04 4.68 -22.81
N ILE A 152 -5.65 3.54 -23.13
CA ILE A 152 -4.98 2.24 -23.06
C ILE A 152 -3.76 2.23 -24.01
N GLN A 153 -3.94 2.72 -25.24
CA GLN A 153 -2.87 2.83 -26.24
C GLN A 153 -1.72 3.71 -25.77
N SER A 154 -1.99 4.86 -25.13
CA SER A 154 -0.94 5.77 -24.70
C SER A 154 -0.02 5.16 -23.64
N TYR A 155 -0.56 4.40 -22.68
CA TYR A 155 0.25 3.70 -21.68
C TYR A 155 1.03 2.52 -22.26
N VAL A 156 0.45 1.77 -23.21
CA VAL A 156 1.18 0.70 -23.89
C VAL A 156 2.29 1.28 -24.78
N GLU A 157 2.05 2.39 -25.48
CA GLU A 157 3.09 3.10 -26.23
C GLU A 157 4.19 3.61 -25.31
N SER A 158 3.84 4.15 -24.14
CA SER A 158 4.81 4.57 -23.13
C SER A 158 5.67 3.40 -22.64
N LEU A 159 5.07 2.24 -22.38
CA LEU A 159 5.81 1.01 -22.06
C LEU A 159 6.83 0.65 -23.16
N ILE A 160 6.37 0.55 -24.41
CA ILE A 160 7.23 0.21 -25.55
C ILE A 160 8.35 1.24 -25.74
N SER A 161 8.02 2.53 -25.65
CA SER A 161 8.99 3.63 -25.75
C SER A 161 10.07 3.55 -24.67
N ARG A 162 9.68 3.27 -23.42
CA ARG A 162 10.61 3.14 -22.29
C ARG A 162 11.53 1.93 -22.46
N LEU A 163 10.98 0.79 -22.85
CA LEU A 163 11.78 -0.41 -23.14
C LEU A 163 12.75 -0.17 -24.31
N ASN A 164 12.30 0.46 -25.40
CA ASN A 164 13.16 0.82 -26.53
C ASN A 164 14.33 1.72 -26.11
N LYS A 165 14.10 2.71 -25.23
CA LYS A 165 15.19 3.55 -24.71
C LYS A 165 16.25 2.73 -23.97
N ILE A 166 15.82 1.73 -23.20
CA ILE A 166 16.74 0.85 -22.45
C ILE A 166 17.53 -0.04 -23.42
N VAL A 167 16.86 -0.64 -24.40
CA VAL A 167 17.49 -1.46 -25.45
C VAL A 167 18.51 -0.64 -26.25
N SER A 168 18.15 0.57 -26.68
CA SER A 168 19.05 1.48 -27.39
C SER A 168 20.26 1.88 -26.54
N ALA A 169 20.06 2.16 -25.24
CA ALA A 169 21.16 2.44 -24.32
C ALA A 169 22.08 1.21 -24.12
N GLY A 170 21.53 0.01 -24.22
CA GLY A 170 22.26 -1.26 -24.17
C GLY A 170 22.85 -1.73 -25.52
N LYS A 171 22.98 -0.83 -26.51
CA LYS A 171 23.51 -1.12 -27.86
C LYS A 171 22.72 -2.17 -28.65
N GLY A 172 21.40 -2.21 -28.46
CA GLY A 172 20.49 -3.08 -29.21
C GLY A 172 19.99 -4.29 -28.43
N GLU A 173 20.45 -4.49 -27.19
CA GLU A 173 19.97 -5.54 -26.29
C GLU A 173 19.84 -5.00 -24.85
N ALA A 174 18.92 -5.56 -24.06
CA ALA A 174 18.80 -5.22 -22.64
C ALA A 174 18.16 -6.35 -21.83
N VAL A 175 18.59 -6.47 -20.57
CA VAL A 175 17.97 -7.34 -19.57
C VAL A 175 17.05 -6.50 -18.69
N VAL A 176 15.78 -6.88 -18.61
CA VAL A 176 14.78 -6.19 -17.80
C VAL A 176 13.96 -7.18 -16.95
N ASP A 177 13.53 -6.73 -15.77
CA ASP A 177 12.47 -7.43 -15.03
C ASP A 177 11.10 -7.07 -15.62
N ILE A 178 10.60 -7.93 -16.51
CA ILE A 178 9.33 -7.68 -17.20
C ILE A 178 8.13 -7.66 -16.24
N VAL A 179 8.21 -8.30 -15.07
CA VAL A 179 7.15 -8.27 -14.05
C VAL A 179 6.94 -6.85 -13.55
N SER A 180 8.04 -6.16 -13.24
CA SER A 180 8.01 -4.76 -12.81
C SER A 180 7.45 -3.85 -13.91
N TRP A 181 7.84 -4.05 -15.17
CA TRP A 181 7.33 -3.23 -16.28
C TRP A 181 5.84 -3.41 -16.55
N PHE A 182 5.32 -4.65 -16.53
CA PHE A 182 3.88 -4.88 -16.59
C PHE A 182 3.16 -4.27 -15.38
N GLY A 183 3.78 -4.34 -14.20
CA GLY A 183 3.30 -3.65 -13.00
C GLY A 183 3.18 -2.15 -13.22
N PHE A 184 4.25 -1.49 -13.66
CA PHE A 184 4.25 -0.05 -13.91
C PHE A 184 3.14 0.37 -14.88
N THR A 185 2.97 -0.37 -15.98
CA THR A 185 1.94 -0.09 -16.98
C THR A 185 0.54 -0.27 -16.43
N THR A 186 0.25 -1.40 -15.80
CA THR A 186 -1.11 -1.72 -15.35
C THR A 186 -1.55 -0.85 -14.16
N PHE A 187 -0.62 -0.50 -13.25
CA PHE A 187 -0.91 0.44 -12.18
C PHE A 187 -1.18 1.85 -12.72
N ASP A 188 -0.35 2.36 -13.62
CA ASP A 188 -0.56 3.70 -14.20
C ASP A 188 -1.87 3.77 -15.00
N LEU A 189 -2.15 2.73 -15.80
CA LEU A 189 -3.37 2.63 -16.59
C LEU A 189 -4.62 2.59 -15.70
N ILE A 190 -4.68 1.74 -14.66
CA ILE A 190 -5.84 1.70 -13.76
C ILE A 190 -5.92 2.93 -12.86
N GLY A 191 -4.78 3.58 -12.57
CA GLY A 191 -4.74 4.88 -11.89
C GLY A 191 -5.44 5.94 -12.73
N ASP A 192 -5.13 5.99 -14.02
CA ASP A 192 -5.70 6.97 -14.91
C ASP A 192 -7.17 6.69 -15.26
N LEU A 193 -7.50 5.43 -15.59
CA LEU A 193 -8.89 5.02 -15.82
C LEU A 193 -9.76 5.07 -14.56
N GLY A 194 -9.17 4.88 -13.38
CA GLY A 194 -9.90 4.80 -12.11
C GLY A 194 -9.95 6.11 -11.31
N PHE A 195 -9.03 7.06 -11.54
CA PHE A 195 -8.94 8.29 -10.75
C PHE A 195 -8.68 9.54 -11.60
N GLY A 196 -8.59 9.39 -12.93
CA GLY A 196 -8.21 10.48 -13.83
C GLY A 196 -6.75 10.93 -13.67
N GLU A 197 -5.95 10.23 -12.86
CA GLU A 197 -4.54 10.50 -12.63
C GLU A 197 -3.74 9.20 -12.44
N SER A 198 -2.68 9.06 -13.24
CA SER A 198 -1.68 7.99 -13.14
C SER A 198 -0.94 7.98 -11.78
N PHE A 199 -0.19 6.91 -11.51
CA PHE A 199 0.77 6.86 -10.40
C PHE A 199 2.18 7.29 -10.83
N GLY A 200 2.43 7.44 -12.13
CA GLY A 200 3.72 7.84 -12.70
C GLY A 200 4.80 6.77 -12.59
N CYS A 201 4.43 5.49 -12.51
CA CYS A 201 5.35 4.38 -12.36
C CYS A 201 6.25 4.20 -13.61
N LEU A 202 5.66 4.32 -14.82
CA LEU A 202 6.39 4.21 -16.08
C LEU A 202 7.35 5.37 -16.31
N GLU A 203 7.03 6.56 -15.81
CA GLU A 203 7.90 7.73 -15.94
C GLU A 203 9.11 7.65 -15.03
N ARG A 204 8.90 7.16 -13.80
CA ARG A 204 9.92 7.04 -12.75
C ARG A 204 10.73 5.75 -12.83
N ASN A 205 10.34 4.80 -13.69
CA ASN A 205 10.87 3.44 -13.74
C ASN A 205 10.85 2.74 -12.37
N ASN A 206 9.84 3.03 -11.54
CA ASN A 206 9.73 2.50 -10.19
C ASN A 206 8.29 2.56 -9.70
N PHE A 207 7.91 1.66 -8.78
CA PHE A 207 6.59 1.69 -8.18
C PHE A 207 6.40 2.94 -7.32
N HIS A 208 5.23 3.56 -7.45
CA HIS A 208 4.80 4.60 -6.52
C HIS A 208 4.74 4.02 -5.08
N PRO A 209 5.18 4.75 -4.04
CA PRO A 209 5.21 4.24 -2.66
C PRO A 209 3.87 3.65 -2.16
N TRP A 210 2.76 4.20 -2.66
CA TRP A 210 1.42 3.70 -2.36
C TRP A 210 1.17 2.27 -2.86
N VAL A 211 1.76 1.85 -3.98
CA VAL A 211 1.64 0.47 -4.49
C VAL A 211 2.23 -0.53 -3.47
N ALA A 212 3.35 -0.20 -2.84
CA ALA A 212 3.90 -1.04 -1.77
C ALA A 212 2.98 -1.11 -0.53
N MET A 213 2.26 -0.02 -0.22
CA MET A 213 1.27 0.00 0.87
C MET A 213 0.06 -0.90 0.56
N ILE A 214 -0.35 -1.01 -0.70
CA ILE A 214 -1.42 -1.92 -1.14
C ILE A 214 -1.09 -3.37 -0.78
N PHE A 215 0.10 -3.86 -1.14
CA PHE A 215 0.49 -5.24 -0.83
C PHE A 215 0.61 -5.48 0.69
N SER A 216 1.12 -4.49 1.44
CA SER A 216 1.14 -4.55 2.90
C SER A 216 -0.28 -4.62 3.48
N HIS A 217 -1.25 -3.92 2.89
CA HIS A 217 -2.64 -3.94 3.30
C HIS A 217 -3.26 -5.34 3.12
N LEU A 218 -3.04 -6.00 1.97
CA LEU A 218 -3.56 -7.35 1.70
C LEU A 218 -3.01 -8.41 2.67
N ARG A 219 -1.72 -8.35 3.00
CA ARG A 219 -1.12 -9.24 4.01
C ARG A 219 -1.77 -9.05 5.38
N THR A 220 -2.02 -7.80 5.77
CA THR A 220 -2.68 -7.46 7.03
C THR A 220 -4.12 -7.99 7.07
N LEU A 221 -4.87 -7.87 5.97
CA LEU A 221 -6.22 -8.42 5.87
C LEU A 221 -6.22 -9.95 5.99
N THR A 222 -5.26 -10.62 5.36
CA THR A 222 -5.10 -12.08 5.41
C THR A 222 -4.82 -12.55 6.84
N LEU A 223 -3.87 -11.91 7.53
CA LEU A 223 -3.55 -12.21 8.93
C LEU A 223 -4.77 -11.99 9.83
N ARG A 224 -5.41 -10.81 9.76
CA ARG A 224 -6.61 -10.52 10.57
C ARG A 224 -7.75 -11.49 10.32
N SER A 225 -8.00 -11.85 9.06
CA SER A 225 -9.05 -12.82 8.72
C SER A 225 -8.71 -14.19 9.29
N SER A 226 -7.43 -14.58 9.30
CA SER A 226 -6.99 -15.83 9.91
C SER A 226 -7.24 -15.88 11.42
N LEU A 227 -7.07 -14.75 12.13
CA LEU A 227 -7.31 -14.71 13.59
C LEU A 227 -8.79 -14.87 13.96
N ARG A 228 -9.71 -14.56 13.04
CA ARG A 228 -11.16 -14.71 13.26
C ARG A 228 -11.61 -16.16 13.38
N TYR A 229 -10.78 -17.14 12.97
CA TYR A 229 -11.04 -18.56 13.24
C TYR A 229 -10.93 -18.92 14.73
N TYR A 230 -10.32 -18.05 15.56
CA TYR A 230 -10.12 -18.27 17.00
C TYR A 230 -10.68 -17.11 17.83
N PRO A 231 -12.01 -16.90 17.85
CA PRO A 231 -12.62 -15.69 18.44
C PRO A 231 -12.27 -15.48 19.92
N GLY A 232 -12.14 -16.54 20.72
CA GLY A 232 -11.81 -16.45 22.15
C GLY A 232 -10.40 -15.89 22.46
N ILE A 233 -9.47 -15.99 21.52
CA ILE A 233 -8.09 -15.49 21.66
C ILE A 233 -7.72 -14.45 20.59
N ASN A 234 -8.67 -14.05 19.74
CA ASN A 234 -8.42 -13.12 18.64
C ASN A 234 -7.88 -11.76 19.11
N TRP A 235 -8.34 -11.27 20.27
CA TRP A 235 -7.83 -10.03 20.85
C TRP A 235 -6.33 -10.12 21.20
N LEU A 236 -5.91 -11.27 21.76
CA LEU A 236 -4.52 -11.55 22.12
C LEU A 236 -3.67 -11.72 20.86
N LEU A 237 -4.15 -12.51 19.90
CA LEU A 237 -3.47 -12.71 18.62
C LEU A 237 -3.35 -11.42 17.80
N SER A 238 -4.31 -10.50 17.95
CA SER A 238 -4.28 -9.19 17.27
C SER A 238 -3.14 -8.30 17.77
N LEU A 239 -2.65 -8.51 19.00
CA LEU A 239 -1.46 -7.81 19.53
C LEU A 239 -0.19 -8.19 18.78
N ALA A 240 -0.15 -9.37 18.15
CA ALA A 240 0.98 -9.81 17.34
C ALA A 240 1.03 -9.13 15.96
N ILE A 241 -0.01 -8.42 15.55
CA ILE A 241 -0.01 -7.68 14.27
C ILE A 241 0.86 -6.42 14.43
N PRO A 242 1.94 -6.27 13.65
CA PRO A 242 2.82 -5.11 13.78
C PRO A 242 2.08 -3.79 13.56
N LYS A 243 2.26 -2.83 14.48
CA LYS A 243 1.61 -1.50 14.40
C LYS A 243 1.90 -0.78 13.08
N SER A 244 3.09 -0.99 12.50
CA SER A 244 3.47 -0.46 11.18
C SER A 244 2.54 -0.92 10.05
N MET A 245 2.07 -2.17 10.09
CA MET A 245 1.09 -2.67 9.11
C MET A 245 -0.27 -2.00 9.27
N ILE A 246 -0.70 -1.77 10.52
CA ILE A 246 -1.94 -1.05 10.83
C ILE A 246 -1.87 0.39 10.32
N GLN A 247 -0.72 1.05 10.52
CA GLN A 247 -0.48 2.42 10.07
C GLN A 247 -0.49 2.53 8.53
N LYS A 248 0.24 1.64 7.83
CA LYS A 248 0.21 1.57 6.35
C LYS A 248 -1.21 1.35 5.80
N GLN A 249 -2.05 0.59 6.51
CA GLN A 249 -3.46 0.41 6.14
C GLN A 249 -4.31 1.69 6.34
N LYS A 250 -3.96 2.55 7.31
CA LYS A 250 -4.62 3.86 7.48
C LYS A 250 -4.18 4.83 6.39
N GLU A 251 -2.88 4.87 6.09
CA GLU A 251 -2.31 5.70 5.01
C GLU A 251 -2.86 5.32 3.64
N HIS A 252 -2.89 4.02 3.31
CA HIS A 252 -3.51 3.53 2.08
C HIS A 252 -4.97 3.97 1.94
N TRP A 253 -5.73 3.95 3.05
CA TRP A 253 -7.12 4.40 3.06
C TRP A 253 -7.22 5.91 2.80
N GLN A 254 -6.42 6.71 3.49
CA GLN A 254 -6.42 8.16 3.32
C GLN A 254 -6.07 8.55 1.88
N LEU A 255 -5.02 7.96 1.31
CA LEU A 255 -4.64 8.21 -0.09
C LEU A 255 -5.76 7.84 -1.09
N THR A 256 -6.52 6.77 -0.81
CA THR A 256 -7.69 6.40 -1.62
C THR A 256 -8.76 7.49 -1.53
N VAL A 257 -9.06 7.96 -0.32
CA VAL A 257 -10.02 9.04 -0.09
C VAL A 257 -9.58 10.31 -0.81
N ASP A 258 -8.31 10.69 -0.70
CA ASP A 258 -7.77 11.91 -1.29
C ASP A 258 -7.82 11.86 -2.83
N LYS A 259 -7.40 10.74 -3.45
CA LYS A 259 -7.50 10.57 -4.92
C LYS A 259 -8.93 10.64 -5.42
N ILE A 260 -9.88 9.95 -4.75
CA ILE A 260 -11.29 9.99 -5.16
C ILE A 260 -11.86 11.39 -4.98
N SER A 261 -11.51 12.08 -3.90
CA SER A 261 -11.97 13.44 -3.66
C SER A 261 -11.45 14.40 -4.73
N ARG A 262 -10.16 14.30 -5.09
CA ARG A 262 -9.59 15.04 -6.24
C ARG A 262 -10.33 14.72 -7.53
N ARG A 263 -10.54 13.44 -7.84
CA ARG A 263 -11.24 13.02 -9.06
C ARG A 263 -12.65 13.58 -9.15
N LEU A 264 -13.40 13.59 -8.05
CA LEU A 264 -14.76 14.12 -8.00
C LEU A 264 -14.81 15.65 -8.19
N ASN A 265 -13.70 16.35 -7.93
CA ASN A 265 -13.55 17.79 -8.14
C ASN A 265 -13.03 18.15 -9.55
N LEU A 266 -12.60 17.17 -10.36
CA LEU A 266 -12.18 17.39 -11.76
C LEU A 266 -13.39 17.46 -12.71
N GLU A 267 -13.20 18.08 -13.89
CA GLU A 267 -14.23 18.16 -14.92
C GLU A 267 -14.78 16.78 -15.33
N LYS A 268 -16.10 16.70 -15.53
CA LYS A 268 -16.85 15.44 -15.77
C LYS A 268 -16.77 14.93 -17.22
N THR A 269 -16.05 15.62 -18.10
CA THR A 269 -16.03 15.35 -19.55
C THR A 269 -15.09 14.20 -19.95
N ARG A 270 -14.23 13.71 -19.05
CA ARG A 270 -13.32 12.60 -19.31
C ARG A 270 -14.06 11.24 -19.33
N PRO A 271 -13.86 10.39 -20.37
CA PRO A 271 -14.43 9.05 -20.42
C PRO A 271 -13.58 8.08 -19.59
N ASP A 272 -13.67 8.13 -18.26
CA ASP A 272 -12.99 7.20 -17.35
C ASP A 272 -14.00 6.29 -16.61
N LEU A 273 -13.53 5.32 -15.84
CA LEU A 273 -14.41 4.35 -15.17
C LEU A 273 -15.36 5.03 -14.18
N ILE A 274 -14.88 6.07 -13.48
CA ILE A 274 -15.64 6.74 -12.42
C ILE A 274 -16.74 7.62 -13.00
N SER A 275 -16.52 8.27 -14.15
CA SER A 275 -17.55 9.10 -14.79
C SER A 275 -18.77 8.29 -15.24
N HIS A 276 -18.62 6.97 -15.40
CA HIS A 276 -19.71 6.06 -15.70
C HIS A 276 -20.39 5.44 -14.47
N ILE A 277 -19.88 5.64 -13.26
CA ILE A 277 -20.47 5.11 -12.03
C ILE A 277 -21.67 5.96 -11.59
N LYS A 278 -22.81 5.31 -11.37
CA LYS A 278 -24.00 5.97 -10.81
C LYS A 278 -23.79 6.25 -9.33
N LEU A 279 -23.69 7.53 -8.96
CA LEU A 279 -23.65 7.99 -7.58
C LEU A 279 -25.06 8.29 -7.06
N ASP A 280 -25.29 8.02 -5.78
CA ASP A 280 -26.55 8.28 -5.09
C ASP A 280 -26.26 8.52 -3.60
N GLU A 281 -26.63 9.69 -3.10
CA GLU A 281 -26.36 10.13 -1.73
C GLU A 281 -26.98 9.19 -0.69
N PHE A 282 -28.18 8.68 -0.97
CA PHE A 282 -28.91 7.80 -0.06
C PHE A 282 -28.67 6.30 -0.33
N GLY A 283 -27.90 5.97 -1.37
CA GLY A 283 -27.58 4.58 -1.71
C GLY A 283 -28.79 3.72 -2.09
N LEU A 284 -29.85 4.30 -2.67
CA LEU A 284 -31.05 3.61 -3.12
C LEU A 284 -30.82 2.91 -4.47
N GLN A 285 -30.16 3.59 -5.41
CA GLN A 285 -29.95 3.12 -6.78
C GLN A 285 -28.50 3.25 -7.27
N GLY A 286 -27.63 3.95 -6.54
CA GLY A 286 -26.22 4.17 -6.88
C GLY A 286 -25.30 3.89 -5.70
N LEU A 287 -24.00 4.19 -5.87
CA LEU A 287 -23.03 4.17 -4.77
C LEU A 287 -23.05 5.50 -4.01
N THR A 288 -22.98 5.43 -2.69
CA THR A 288 -22.62 6.60 -1.86
C THR A 288 -21.12 6.92 -2.03
N ILE A 289 -20.70 8.14 -1.69
CA ILE A 289 -19.27 8.52 -1.76
C ILE A 289 -18.37 7.59 -0.91
N PRO A 290 -18.73 7.22 0.33
CA PRO A 290 -17.92 6.27 1.10
C PRO A 290 -17.85 4.87 0.47
N GLU A 291 -18.93 4.39 -0.14
CA GLU A 291 -18.94 3.11 -0.87
C GLU A 291 -18.12 3.17 -2.16
N LEU A 292 -18.11 4.31 -2.85
CA LEU A 292 -17.23 4.58 -3.98
C LEU A 292 -15.77 4.51 -3.54
N GLN A 293 -15.38 5.21 -2.47
CA GLN A 293 -14.01 5.18 -1.93
C GLN A 293 -13.57 3.75 -1.58
N ALA A 294 -14.43 2.99 -0.89
CA ALA A 294 -14.17 1.59 -0.55
C ALA A 294 -14.03 0.69 -1.78
N THR A 295 -14.82 0.95 -2.82
CA THR A 295 -14.80 0.20 -4.08
C THR A 295 -13.62 0.56 -4.96
N SER A 296 -13.21 1.83 -5.01
CA SER A 296 -12.07 2.28 -5.80
C SER A 296 -10.73 1.71 -5.28
N SER A 297 -10.59 1.54 -3.96
CA SER A 297 -9.45 0.79 -3.39
C SER A 297 -9.36 -0.62 -3.99
N VAL A 298 -10.50 -1.31 -4.16
CA VAL A 298 -10.54 -2.65 -4.78
C VAL A 298 -10.20 -2.60 -6.27
N ILE A 299 -10.71 -1.61 -7.01
CA ILE A 299 -10.48 -1.49 -8.46
C ILE A 299 -8.99 -1.38 -8.77
N ILE A 300 -8.22 -0.58 -8.02
CA ILE A 300 -6.77 -0.44 -8.23
C ILE A 300 -6.09 -1.80 -8.19
N VAL A 301 -6.32 -2.55 -7.11
CA VAL A 301 -5.63 -3.82 -6.86
C VAL A 301 -6.08 -4.90 -7.83
N ALA A 302 -7.40 -5.01 -8.02
CA ALA A 302 -7.98 -6.05 -8.86
C ALA A 302 -7.66 -5.84 -10.34
N GLY A 303 -7.60 -4.59 -10.80
CA GLY A 303 -7.33 -4.24 -12.19
C GLY A 303 -5.86 -4.31 -12.60
N SER A 304 -4.92 -4.19 -11.66
CA SER A 304 -3.48 -4.21 -11.96
C SER A 304 -2.86 -5.59 -11.82
N GLU A 305 -2.73 -6.09 -10.59
CA GLU A 305 -1.90 -7.25 -10.25
C GLU A 305 -2.35 -8.57 -10.93
N THR A 306 -3.66 -8.71 -11.19
CA THR A 306 -4.19 -9.89 -11.88
C THR A 306 -3.74 -9.95 -13.34
N THR A 307 -3.75 -8.81 -14.04
CA THR A 307 -3.24 -8.66 -15.40
C THR A 307 -1.74 -8.90 -15.44
N VAL A 308 -0.97 -8.35 -14.49
CA VAL A 308 0.48 -8.59 -14.35
C VAL A 308 0.78 -10.08 -14.26
N SER A 309 0.10 -10.80 -13.37
CA SER A 309 0.33 -12.23 -13.14
C SER A 309 0.16 -13.05 -14.43
N VAL A 310 -0.89 -12.77 -15.20
CA VAL A 310 -1.15 -13.48 -16.47
C VAL A 310 -0.13 -13.08 -17.54
N LEU A 311 0.16 -11.78 -17.70
CA LEU A 311 1.14 -11.31 -18.68
C LEU A 311 2.54 -11.89 -18.42
N SER A 312 3.02 -11.80 -17.18
CA SER A 312 4.33 -12.30 -16.78
C SER A 312 4.44 -13.81 -17.01
N GLY A 313 3.43 -14.56 -16.55
CA GLY A 313 3.43 -16.02 -16.71
C GLY A 313 3.35 -16.44 -18.19
N THR A 314 2.46 -15.82 -18.96
CA THR A 314 2.31 -16.11 -20.40
C THR A 314 3.58 -15.78 -21.18
N THR A 315 4.19 -14.62 -20.92
CA THR A 315 5.45 -14.21 -21.54
C THR A 315 6.58 -15.20 -21.20
N ASN A 316 6.68 -15.62 -19.95
CA ASN A 316 7.64 -16.64 -19.52
C ASN A 316 7.44 -18.00 -20.24
N TYR A 317 6.20 -18.42 -20.48
CA TYR A 317 5.95 -19.62 -21.28
C TYR A 317 6.28 -19.43 -22.75
N LEU A 318 5.99 -18.27 -23.35
CA LEU A 318 6.30 -18.00 -24.75
C LEU A 318 7.81 -18.02 -25.03
N VAL A 319 8.63 -17.37 -24.21
CA VAL A 319 10.09 -17.37 -24.40
C VAL A 319 10.72 -18.76 -24.21
N LYS A 320 10.04 -19.67 -23.52
CA LYS A 320 10.45 -21.08 -23.34
C LYS A 320 9.95 -22.01 -24.45
N ASN A 321 9.03 -21.54 -25.28
CA ASN A 321 8.43 -22.29 -26.37
C ASN A 321 8.52 -21.45 -27.65
N CYS A 322 9.73 -21.33 -28.20
CA CYS A 322 10.05 -20.43 -29.31
C CYS A 322 9.21 -20.72 -30.56
N ASP A 323 8.78 -21.96 -30.78
CA ASP A 323 7.83 -22.32 -31.84
C ASP A 323 6.47 -21.63 -31.65
N LYS A 324 5.96 -21.59 -30.42
CA LYS A 324 4.69 -20.91 -30.09
C LYS A 324 4.82 -19.40 -30.21
N LEU A 325 5.95 -18.84 -29.78
CA LEU A 325 6.24 -17.42 -29.95
C LEU A 325 6.34 -17.04 -31.43
N ALA A 326 6.97 -17.87 -32.26
CA ALA A 326 7.07 -17.66 -33.70
C ALA A 326 5.69 -17.67 -34.38
N LEU A 327 4.81 -18.61 -34.02
CA LEU A 327 3.43 -18.65 -34.53
C LEU A 327 2.66 -17.38 -34.17
N LEU A 328 2.76 -16.92 -32.92
CA LEU A 328 2.13 -15.67 -32.48
C LEU A 328 2.67 -14.47 -33.24
N LYS A 329 3.99 -14.39 -33.40
CA LYS A 329 4.66 -13.31 -34.11
C LYS A 329 4.25 -13.28 -35.59
N ASN A 330 4.10 -14.44 -36.23
CA ASN A 330 3.64 -14.54 -37.62
C ASN A 330 2.20 -14.05 -37.77
N GLU A 331 1.26 -14.53 -36.94
CA GLU A 331 -0.14 -14.06 -36.96
C GLU A 331 -0.22 -12.54 -36.79
N LEU A 332 0.54 -11.98 -35.86
CA LEU A 332 0.56 -10.52 -35.61
C LEU A 332 1.14 -9.74 -36.79
N ARG A 333 2.22 -10.22 -37.43
CA ARG A 333 2.84 -9.55 -38.58
C ARG A 333 1.98 -9.62 -39.84
N GLU A 334 1.30 -10.72 -40.06
CA GLU A 334 0.37 -10.89 -41.19
C GLU A 334 -0.84 -9.96 -41.08
N ASN A 335 -1.38 -9.77 -39.87
CA ASN A 335 -2.55 -8.92 -39.65
C ASN A 335 -2.21 -7.44 -39.47
N PHE A 336 -0.99 -7.11 -39.07
CA PHE A 336 -0.53 -5.72 -38.87
C PHE A 336 0.79 -5.43 -39.63
N PRO A 337 0.80 -5.52 -40.97
CA PRO A 337 1.97 -5.16 -41.76
C PRO A 337 2.25 -3.66 -41.65
N ASN A 338 3.53 -3.27 -41.69
CA ASN A 338 3.99 -1.88 -41.92
C ASN A 338 3.39 -0.80 -41.01
N GLY A 339 3.24 -1.06 -39.70
CA GLY A 339 2.83 -0.02 -38.75
C GLY A 339 1.35 0.36 -38.80
N ASN A 340 0.50 -0.50 -39.38
CA ASN A 340 -0.95 -0.35 -39.29
C ASN A 340 -1.39 -0.20 -37.82
N PRO A 341 -2.34 0.71 -37.52
CA PRO A 341 -2.79 0.94 -36.16
C PRO A 341 -3.44 -0.33 -35.59
N ILE A 342 -2.88 -0.83 -34.50
CA ILE A 342 -3.38 -2.02 -33.81
C ILE A 342 -4.57 -1.60 -32.97
N SER A 343 -5.80 -1.89 -33.40
CA SER A 343 -7.00 -1.59 -32.61
C SER A 343 -7.37 -2.74 -31.67
N LEU A 344 -8.05 -2.41 -30.56
CA LEU A 344 -8.59 -3.40 -29.62
C LEU A 344 -9.59 -4.35 -30.29
N THR A 345 -10.32 -3.86 -31.29
CA THR A 345 -11.29 -4.67 -32.05
C THR A 345 -10.56 -5.67 -32.94
N ALA A 346 -9.52 -5.26 -33.66
CA ALA A 346 -8.74 -6.17 -34.51
C ALA A 346 -8.08 -7.30 -33.68
N LEU A 347 -7.50 -6.97 -32.52
CA LEU A 347 -6.89 -7.96 -31.64
C LEU A 347 -7.87 -9.00 -31.09
N LYS A 348 -9.17 -8.65 -30.98
CA LYS A 348 -10.20 -9.58 -30.53
C LYS A 348 -10.40 -10.75 -31.51
N GLU A 349 -10.18 -10.49 -32.80
CA GLU A 349 -10.43 -11.45 -33.88
C GLU A 349 -9.24 -12.39 -34.16
N LEU A 350 -8.08 -12.17 -33.51
CA LEU A 350 -6.88 -12.99 -33.72
C LEU A 350 -6.94 -14.32 -32.97
N PRO A 351 -7.17 -15.46 -33.63
CA PRO A 351 -7.43 -16.72 -32.96
C PRO A 351 -6.25 -17.19 -32.11
N TYR A 352 -5.01 -17.06 -32.59
CA TYR A 352 -3.84 -17.60 -31.90
C TYR A 352 -3.39 -16.71 -30.73
N LEU A 353 -3.42 -15.38 -30.86
CA LEU A 353 -3.24 -14.47 -29.71
C LEU A 353 -4.22 -14.76 -28.57
N ASN A 354 -5.51 -14.94 -28.91
CA ASN A 354 -6.52 -15.27 -27.92
C ASN A 354 -6.29 -16.66 -27.31
N ALA A 355 -5.83 -17.63 -28.10
CA ALA A 355 -5.48 -18.96 -27.64
C ALA A 355 -4.30 -18.95 -26.67
N VAL A 356 -3.25 -18.17 -26.97
CA VAL A 356 -2.08 -17.94 -26.10
C VAL A 356 -2.50 -17.38 -24.75
N ILE A 357 -3.35 -16.35 -24.74
CA ILE A 357 -3.83 -15.73 -23.49
C ILE A 357 -4.71 -16.70 -22.69
N ARG A 358 -5.55 -17.51 -23.35
CA ARG A 358 -6.37 -18.54 -22.67
C ARG A 358 -5.51 -19.64 -22.04
N GLU A 359 -4.45 -20.05 -22.71
CA GLU A 359 -3.50 -20.99 -22.14
C GLU A 359 -2.72 -20.37 -20.98
N GLY A 360 -2.40 -19.08 -21.09
CA GLY A 360 -1.92 -18.24 -19.99
C GLY A 360 -2.86 -18.25 -18.79
N PHE A 361 -4.17 -18.07 -18.99
CA PHE A 361 -5.16 -18.16 -17.90
C PHE A 361 -5.20 -19.52 -17.22
N ARG A 362 -5.01 -20.61 -17.99
CA ARG A 362 -5.00 -21.96 -17.45
C ARG A 362 -3.78 -22.21 -16.56
N LEU A 363 -2.57 -21.89 -17.05
CA LEU A 363 -1.31 -22.18 -16.35
C LEU A 363 -0.89 -21.13 -15.32
N CYS A 364 -1.24 -19.87 -15.55
CA CYS A 364 -0.82 -18.69 -14.78
C CYS A 364 -2.01 -18.04 -14.08
N ASN A 365 -2.90 -18.86 -13.53
CA ASN A 365 -4.17 -18.41 -12.95
C ASN A 365 -3.94 -17.40 -11.80
N PRO A 366 -4.40 -16.14 -11.92
CA PRO A 366 -4.21 -15.11 -10.89
C PRO A 366 -5.04 -15.38 -9.62
N THR A 367 -6.02 -16.29 -9.70
CA THR A 367 -6.87 -16.73 -8.59
C THR A 367 -6.81 -18.26 -8.46
N PRO A 368 -5.67 -18.83 -8.03
CA PRO A 368 -5.44 -20.27 -8.07
C PRO A 368 -6.19 -21.03 -6.97
N VAL A 369 -6.75 -20.33 -5.98
CA VAL A 369 -7.64 -20.83 -4.93
C VAL A 369 -8.98 -20.10 -5.05
N GLY A 370 -10.09 -20.83 -5.01
CA GLY A 370 -11.42 -20.24 -5.10
C GLY A 370 -11.79 -19.44 -3.85
N GLN A 371 -12.73 -18.51 -4.04
CA GLN A 371 -13.21 -17.65 -2.96
C GLN A 371 -14.14 -18.45 -2.02
N PRO A 372 -13.90 -18.46 -0.70
CA PRO A 372 -14.67 -19.28 0.24
C PRO A 372 -16.11 -18.80 0.37
N ARG A 373 -17.05 -19.73 0.21
CA ARG A 373 -18.48 -19.58 0.50
C ARG A 373 -18.86 -20.39 1.72
N ILE A 374 -20.05 -20.16 2.24
CA ILE A 374 -20.59 -20.93 3.36
C ILE A 374 -21.93 -21.56 2.95
N THR A 375 -22.15 -22.81 3.33
CA THR A 375 -23.44 -23.47 3.12
C THR A 375 -24.52 -22.87 4.02
N PRO A 376 -25.77 -22.73 3.53
CA PRO A 376 -26.87 -22.16 4.30
C PRO A 376 -27.32 -23.09 5.44
N PRO A 377 -28.22 -22.66 6.35
CA PRO A 377 -28.69 -23.45 7.50
C PRO A 377 -29.27 -24.83 7.17
N ASN A 378 -29.73 -25.05 5.94
CA ASN A 378 -30.26 -26.33 5.45
C ASN A 378 -29.21 -27.16 4.68
N GLY A 379 -27.94 -26.75 4.66
CA GLY A 379 -26.89 -27.37 3.84
C GLY A 379 -27.04 -27.06 2.34
N ALA A 380 -26.19 -27.65 1.52
CA ALA A 380 -26.25 -27.50 0.07
C ALA A 380 -25.75 -28.77 -0.63
N THR A 381 -26.35 -29.12 -1.77
CA THR A 381 -25.80 -30.16 -2.65
C THR A 381 -24.83 -29.52 -3.63
N ILE A 382 -23.58 -30.00 -3.63
CA ILE A 382 -22.48 -29.52 -4.47
C ILE A 382 -21.83 -30.73 -5.13
N SER A 383 -21.74 -30.73 -6.46
CA SER A 383 -21.24 -31.84 -7.28
C SER A 383 -21.91 -33.17 -6.94
N GLY A 384 -23.24 -33.13 -6.70
CA GLY A 384 -24.04 -34.30 -6.32
C GLY A 384 -23.82 -34.81 -4.89
N LYS A 385 -23.04 -34.12 -4.05
CA LYS A 385 -22.82 -34.46 -2.64
C LYS A 385 -23.52 -33.46 -1.72
N PHE A 386 -24.29 -33.96 -0.76
CA PHE A 386 -24.87 -33.11 0.28
C PHE A 386 -23.80 -32.66 1.26
N VAL A 387 -23.67 -31.34 1.43
CA VAL A 387 -22.78 -30.70 2.39
C VAL A 387 -23.64 -30.09 3.51
N PRO A 388 -23.36 -30.42 4.79
CA PRO A 388 -24.10 -29.88 5.93
C PRO A 388 -24.05 -28.35 6.02
N ALA A 389 -24.87 -27.79 6.90
CA ALA A 389 -24.92 -26.36 7.17
C ALA A 389 -23.64 -25.79 7.77
N ASN A 390 -23.38 -24.50 7.53
CA ASN A 390 -22.26 -23.75 8.11
C ASN A 390 -20.86 -24.30 7.77
N ILE A 391 -20.74 -24.96 6.61
CA ILE A 391 -19.47 -25.48 6.11
C ILE A 391 -18.89 -24.52 5.07
N TYR A 392 -17.60 -24.24 5.18
CA TYR A 392 -16.88 -23.49 4.16
C TYR A 392 -16.64 -24.35 2.93
N VAL A 393 -16.90 -23.80 1.76
CA VAL A 393 -16.69 -24.48 0.48
C VAL A 393 -16.02 -23.54 -0.52
N ASN A 394 -15.06 -24.07 -1.28
CA ASN A 394 -14.41 -23.37 -2.37
C ASN A 394 -14.14 -24.33 -3.54
N VAL A 395 -13.99 -23.78 -4.73
CA VAL A 395 -13.48 -24.50 -5.89
C VAL A 395 -11.96 -24.31 -5.96
N HIS A 396 -11.19 -25.30 -6.45
CA HIS A 396 -9.74 -25.20 -6.58
C HIS A 396 -9.29 -25.16 -8.05
N PRO A 397 -9.23 -23.97 -8.68
CA PRO A 397 -8.94 -23.82 -10.11
C PRO A 397 -7.60 -24.40 -10.53
N LEU A 398 -6.55 -24.25 -9.72
CA LEU A 398 -5.21 -24.72 -10.09
C LEU A 398 -5.15 -26.24 -10.27
N THR A 399 -5.88 -26.99 -9.44
CA THR A 399 -5.96 -28.46 -9.61
C THR A 399 -6.62 -28.80 -10.93
N MET A 400 -7.76 -28.18 -11.22
CA MET A 400 -8.52 -28.48 -12.44
C MET A 400 -7.74 -28.10 -13.71
N SER A 401 -7.12 -26.91 -13.71
CA SER A 401 -6.27 -26.45 -14.80
C SER A 401 -5.13 -27.43 -15.13
N LEU A 402 -4.59 -28.14 -14.12
CA LEU A 402 -3.43 -29.01 -14.26
C LEU A 402 -3.78 -30.51 -14.16
N SER A 403 -5.06 -30.87 -14.26
CA SER A 403 -5.52 -32.25 -14.18
C SER A 403 -5.43 -32.94 -15.55
N SER A 404 -4.85 -34.14 -15.58
CA SER A 404 -4.86 -35.00 -16.78
C SER A 404 -6.25 -35.50 -17.14
N ASP A 405 -7.19 -35.48 -16.19
CA ASP A 405 -8.59 -35.88 -16.44
C ASP A 405 -9.35 -34.80 -17.22
N PHE A 406 -8.85 -33.57 -17.19
CA PHE A 406 -9.50 -32.41 -17.81
C PHE A 406 -8.75 -31.85 -19.01
N PHE A 407 -7.43 -32.01 -19.07
CA PHE A 407 -6.64 -31.50 -20.18
C PHE A 407 -5.61 -32.53 -20.65
N HIS A 408 -5.54 -32.74 -21.96
CA HIS A 408 -4.44 -33.47 -22.59
C HIS A 408 -3.11 -32.72 -22.38
N ASP A 409 -2.07 -33.43 -21.93
CA ASP A 409 -0.75 -32.86 -21.60
C ASP A 409 -0.85 -31.57 -20.74
N PRO A 410 -1.43 -31.65 -19.53
CA PRO A 410 -1.87 -30.48 -18.78
C PRO A 410 -0.71 -29.58 -18.33
N ASN A 411 0.51 -30.10 -18.22
CA ASN A 411 1.67 -29.32 -17.77
C ASN A 411 2.40 -28.59 -18.92
N LYS A 412 2.05 -28.86 -20.18
CA LYS A 412 2.64 -28.18 -21.34
C LYS A 412 1.86 -26.91 -21.70
N PHE A 413 2.57 -25.93 -22.25
CA PHE A 413 1.97 -24.72 -22.80
C PHE A 413 1.58 -24.99 -24.26
N LEU A 414 0.30 -25.30 -24.49
CA LEU A 414 -0.23 -25.68 -25.80
C LEU A 414 -1.42 -24.78 -26.16
N PRO A 415 -1.19 -23.54 -26.66
CA PRO A 415 -2.25 -22.65 -27.11
C PRO A 415 -3.23 -23.29 -28.09
N GLU A 416 -2.75 -24.22 -28.94
CA GLU A 416 -3.52 -24.89 -29.98
C GLU A 416 -4.79 -25.56 -29.46
N ARG A 417 -4.83 -25.95 -28.17
CA ARG A 417 -6.03 -26.51 -27.55
C ARG A 417 -7.23 -25.56 -27.55
N TRP A 418 -7.02 -24.26 -27.73
CA TRP A 418 -8.08 -23.25 -27.72
C TRP A 418 -8.57 -22.84 -29.11
N LEU A 419 -7.93 -23.36 -30.18
CA LEU A 419 -8.31 -23.05 -31.56
C LEU A 419 -9.55 -23.83 -31.99
N LEU A 420 -10.36 -23.24 -32.88
CA LEU A 420 -11.55 -23.90 -33.44
C LEU A 420 -11.21 -25.20 -34.16
N SER A 421 -10.07 -25.23 -34.87
CA SER A 421 -9.55 -26.44 -35.52
C SER A 421 -9.29 -27.59 -34.54
N SER A 422 -9.02 -27.30 -33.27
CA SER A 422 -8.82 -28.32 -32.23
C SER A 422 -10.08 -28.64 -31.45
N THR A 423 -10.98 -27.67 -31.27
CA THR A 423 -12.21 -27.87 -30.49
C THR A 423 -13.33 -28.53 -31.28
N GLN A 424 -13.29 -28.46 -32.62
CA GLN A 424 -14.31 -29.01 -33.51
C GLN A 424 -13.86 -30.29 -34.24
N ASP A 425 -12.57 -30.62 -34.24
CA ASP A 425 -12.05 -31.85 -34.83
C ASP A 425 -11.97 -32.96 -33.79
N GLU A 426 -12.82 -33.99 -33.92
CA GLU A 426 -12.83 -35.17 -33.06
C GLU A 426 -11.50 -35.94 -33.05
N LYS A 427 -10.67 -35.78 -34.09
CA LYS A 427 -9.33 -36.39 -34.16
C LYS A 427 -8.27 -35.60 -33.40
N SER A 428 -8.55 -34.35 -33.04
CA SER A 428 -7.63 -33.54 -32.27
C SER A 428 -7.45 -34.14 -30.87
N PRO A 429 -6.20 -34.27 -30.36
CA PRO A 429 -5.97 -34.74 -29.00
C PRO A 429 -6.59 -33.81 -27.93
N PHE A 430 -6.91 -32.57 -28.30
CA PHE A 430 -7.51 -31.58 -27.42
C PHE A 430 -9.05 -31.58 -27.44
N TYR A 431 -9.69 -32.39 -28.30
CA TYR A 431 -11.15 -32.34 -28.51
C TYR A 431 -11.91 -32.47 -27.19
N HIS A 432 -11.50 -33.41 -26.33
CA HIS A 432 -12.16 -33.72 -25.06
C HIS A 432 -11.74 -32.84 -23.86
N ASP A 433 -10.86 -31.85 -24.06
CA ASP A 433 -10.44 -30.95 -22.97
C ASP A 433 -11.64 -30.22 -22.33
N LYS A 434 -11.73 -30.27 -21.00
CA LYS A 434 -12.75 -29.62 -20.17
C LYS A 434 -12.44 -28.14 -19.94
N ARG A 435 -12.52 -27.37 -21.02
CA ARG A 435 -12.20 -25.93 -21.07
C ARG A 435 -13.09 -25.07 -20.16
N ASP A 436 -14.29 -25.54 -19.85
CA ASP A 436 -15.23 -24.95 -18.89
C ASP A 436 -14.73 -25.00 -17.44
N SER A 437 -13.69 -25.78 -17.14
CA SER A 437 -13.03 -25.78 -15.84
C SER A 437 -12.18 -24.51 -15.58
N VAL A 438 -11.81 -23.76 -16.63
CA VAL A 438 -10.99 -22.53 -16.55
C VAL A 438 -11.88 -21.30 -16.46
N GLN A 439 -12.42 -21.02 -15.27
CA GLN A 439 -13.27 -19.86 -15.00
C GLN A 439 -12.52 -18.74 -14.26
N ILE A 440 -11.45 -18.22 -14.85
CA ILE A 440 -10.59 -17.20 -14.19
C ILE A 440 -11.30 -15.88 -13.85
N PHE A 441 -12.39 -15.56 -14.58
CA PHE A 441 -13.24 -14.41 -14.29
C PHE A 441 -14.40 -14.75 -13.35
N GLY A 442 -14.48 -15.98 -12.85
CA GLY A 442 -15.58 -16.50 -12.05
C GLY A 442 -16.91 -16.61 -12.82
N VAL A 443 -17.92 -17.19 -12.16
CA VAL A 443 -19.27 -17.37 -12.68
C VAL A 443 -20.32 -16.78 -11.74
N GLY A 444 -21.53 -16.59 -12.24
CA GLY A 444 -22.68 -16.12 -11.46
C GLY A 444 -22.68 -14.61 -11.16
N PRO A 445 -23.52 -14.14 -10.22
CA PRO A 445 -23.76 -12.71 -9.99
C PRO A 445 -22.54 -11.93 -9.49
N ARG A 446 -21.46 -12.62 -9.11
CA ARG A 446 -20.21 -12.02 -8.63
C ARG A 446 -19.02 -12.27 -9.55
N SER A 447 -19.27 -12.62 -10.81
CA SER A 447 -18.21 -12.72 -11.82
C SER A 447 -17.50 -11.38 -12.00
N CYS A 448 -16.23 -11.42 -12.42
CA CYS A 448 -15.38 -10.26 -12.58
C CYS A 448 -16.05 -9.19 -13.46
N ILE A 449 -16.14 -7.96 -12.94
CA ILE A 449 -16.68 -6.82 -13.68
C ILE A 449 -15.68 -6.33 -14.74
N GLY A 450 -14.38 -6.37 -14.41
CA GLY A 450 -13.29 -5.88 -15.26
C GLY A 450 -12.89 -6.81 -16.41
N LYS A 451 -13.66 -7.88 -16.69
CA LYS A 451 -13.32 -8.86 -17.74
C LYS A 451 -13.06 -8.20 -19.11
N PRO A 452 -13.90 -7.26 -19.61
CA PRO A 452 -13.65 -6.61 -20.88
C PRO A 452 -12.34 -5.80 -20.92
N LEU A 453 -12.05 -5.07 -19.83
CA LEU A 453 -10.84 -4.27 -19.70
C LEU A 453 -9.58 -5.16 -19.65
N ALA A 454 -9.58 -6.20 -18.82
CA ALA A 454 -8.46 -7.13 -18.71
C ALA A 454 -8.12 -7.77 -20.06
N TRP A 455 -9.13 -8.19 -20.84
CA TRP A 455 -8.90 -8.72 -22.18
C TRP A 455 -8.31 -7.70 -23.16
N ALA A 456 -8.72 -6.43 -23.08
CA ALA A 456 -8.16 -5.37 -23.89
C ALA A 456 -6.68 -5.14 -23.57
N GLU A 457 -6.35 -5.00 -22.28
CA GLU A 457 -4.97 -4.83 -21.80
C GLU A 457 -4.08 -6.01 -22.17
N LEU A 458 -4.52 -7.24 -21.87
CA LEU A 458 -3.74 -8.46 -22.13
C LEU A 458 -3.38 -8.62 -23.60
N ARG A 459 -4.35 -8.39 -24.49
CA ARG A 459 -4.13 -8.49 -25.94
C ARG A 459 -3.19 -7.41 -26.43
N LEU A 460 -3.44 -6.15 -26.06
CA LEU A 460 -2.68 -5.02 -26.58
C LEU A 460 -1.24 -5.04 -26.09
N ILE A 461 -1.02 -5.25 -24.79
CA ILE A 461 0.33 -5.30 -24.20
C ILE A 461 1.13 -6.44 -24.82
N LEU A 462 0.57 -7.65 -24.88
CA LEU A 462 1.28 -8.80 -25.42
C LEU A 462 1.58 -8.65 -26.93
N ALA A 463 0.60 -8.20 -27.71
CA ALA A 463 0.78 -7.98 -29.15
C ALA A 463 1.85 -6.91 -29.43
N ARG A 464 1.80 -5.78 -28.73
CA ARG A 464 2.79 -4.70 -28.89
C ARG A 464 4.19 -5.15 -28.48
N LEU A 465 4.32 -5.90 -27.39
CA LEU A 465 5.61 -6.42 -26.94
C LEU A 465 6.23 -7.35 -28.00
N VAL A 466 5.48 -8.32 -28.51
CA VAL A 466 5.95 -9.32 -29.50
C VAL A 466 6.27 -8.68 -30.86
N LEU A 467 5.54 -7.63 -31.26
CA LEU A 467 5.82 -6.92 -32.50
C LEU A 467 7.02 -5.96 -32.39
N SER A 468 7.28 -5.41 -31.20
CA SER A 468 8.32 -4.42 -30.98
C SER A 468 9.69 -5.01 -30.64
N PHE A 469 9.75 -6.22 -30.08
CA PHE A 469 11.00 -6.80 -29.59
C PHE A 469 11.15 -8.28 -29.94
N ASP A 470 12.39 -8.70 -30.16
CA ASP A 470 12.79 -10.10 -30.05
C ASP A 470 13.04 -10.41 -28.57
N ILE A 471 12.17 -11.20 -27.97
CA ILE A 471 12.18 -11.51 -26.53
C ILE A 471 12.71 -12.91 -26.27
N GLU A 472 13.63 -13.04 -25.32
CA GLU A 472 14.30 -14.30 -24.98
C GLU A 472 14.44 -14.47 -23.47
N GLU A 473 14.61 -15.72 -23.01
CA GLU A 473 14.93 -16.01 -21.61
C GLU A 473 16.38 -15.61 -21.31
N VAL A 474 16.59 -14.92 -20.19
CA VAL A 474 17.95 -14.58 -19.73
C VAL A 474 18.67 -15.85 -19.32
N ASN A 475 19.86 -16.09 -19.87
CA ASN A 475 20.70 -17.21 -19.43
C ASN A 475 21.04 -17.05 -17.93
N SER A 476 20.85 -18.12 -17.16
CA SER A 476 20.93 -18.11 -15.68
C SER A 476 22.24 -17.57 -15.07
N SER A 477 23.31 -17.51 -15.88
CA SER A 477 24.60 -16.90 -15.56
C SER A 477 24.58 -15.37 -15.49
N PHE A 478 23.58 -14.71 -16.09
CA PHE A 478 23.47 -13.26 -16.20
C PHE A 478 22.55 -12.61 -15.15
N ILE A 479 21.95 -13.39 -14.25
CA ILE A 479 21.08 -12.86 -13.18
C ILE A 479 21.96 -12.10 -12.17
N PRO A 480 21.84 -10.76 -12.07
CA PRO A 480 22.58 -9.99 -11.08
C PRO A 480 22.29 -10.53 -9.66
N ALA A 481 23.31 -10.59 -8.80
CA ALA A 481 23.15 -11.12 -7.44
C ALA A 481 22.07 -10.35 -6.63
N SER A 482 21.80 -9.08 -6.99
CA SER A 482 20.73 -8.25 -6.42
C SER A 482 19.33 -8.82 -6.66
N THR A 483 19.09 -9.52 -7.76
CA THR A 483 17.78 -10.11 -8.08
C THR A 483 17.54 -11.43 -7.32
N LYS A 484 18.61 -12.18 -6.99
CA LYS A 484 18.53 -13.41 -6.19
C LYS A 484 18.13 -13.16 -4.72
N SER A 485 18.44 -11.98 -4.18
CA SER A 485 18.08 -11.62 -2.79
C SER A 485 16.58 -11.33 -2.60
N ILE A 486 15.87 -10.91 -3.64
CA ILE A 486 14.44 -10.54 -3.54
C ILE A 486 13.53 -11.79 -3.49
N MET A 487 13.95 -12.91 -4.09
CA MET A 487 13.14 -14.14 -4.14
C MET A 487 13.38 -15.13 -2.98
N LYS A 488 14.47 -15.00 -2.21
CA LYS A 488 14.80 -15.95 -1.12
C LYS A 488 14.56 -15.43 0.30
N PHE A 489 14.25 -14.13 0.49
CA PHE A 489 14.20 -13.54 1.84
C PHE A 489 12.85 -13.67 2.57
N THR A 490 11.86 -14.36 2.00
CA THR A 490 10.50 -14.42 2.58
C THR A 490 10.04 -15.81 3.04
N GLN A 491 10.87 -16.86 2.97
CA GLN A 491 10.39 -18.23 3.22
C GLN A 491 11.00 -18.99 4.40
N LEU A 492 11.93 -18.43 5.18
CA LEU A 492 12.62 -19.22 6.23
C LEU A 492 12.75 -18.58 7.62
N LEU A 493 12.15 -17.40 7.87
CA LEU A 493 12.20 -16.73 9.18
C LEU A 493 10.80 -16.50 9.76
N SER A 494 9.95 -17.52 9.75
CA SER A 494 8.66 -17.47 10.43
C SER A 494 8.51 -18.72 11.29
N PHE A 495 8.57 -18.50 12.61
CA PHE A 495 8.11 -19.37 13.71
C PHE A 495 9.10 -20.19 14.55
N ALA A 496 10.39 -20.31 14.23
CA ALA A 496 11.34 -20.90 15.18
C ALA A 496 11.82 -19.92 16.29
N SER A 497 11.37 -18.66 16.27
CA SER A 497 11.86 -17.59 17.15
C SER A 497 10.79 -16.94 18.02
N LEU A 498 9.61 -17.56 18.21
CA LEU A 498 8.54 -16.95 19.03
C LEU A 498 8.81 -17.00 20.56
N THR A 499 9.78 -17.78 21.00
CA THR A 499 10.16 -17.89 22.43
C THR A 499 11.51 -17.24 22.77
N PHE A 500 12.30 -16.81 21.78
CA PHE A 500 13.61 -16.17 22.01
C PHE A 500 13.71 -14.72 21.50
N TYR A 501 12.74 -14.23 20.73
CA TYR A 501 12.73 -12.85 20.22
C TYR A 501 12.16 -11.82 21.21
N PHE A 502 11.82 -12.24 22.44
CA PHE A 502 11.45 -11.33 23.52
C PHE A 502 12.65 -10.58 24.12
N ILE A 503 13.87 -10.87 23.66
CA ILE A 503 15.08 -10.17 24.08
C ILE A 503 15.76 -9.64 22.81
N LEU A 504 15.76 -8.30 22.64
CA LEU A 504 16.52 -7.50 21.66
C LEU A 504 15.92 -7.24 20.26
N VAL A 505 14.78 -6.55 20.18
CA VAL A 505 14.57 -5.58 19.08
C VAL A 505 14.49 -4.18 19.65
N LYS A 506 15.60 -3.45 19.55
CA LYS A 506 15.54 -1.99 19.55
C LYS A 506 14.74 -1.60 18.30
N GLY A 507 13.56 -1.02 18.50
CA GLY A 507 12.83 -0.38 17.41
C GLY A 507 13.68 0.75 16.83
N GLN A 508 13.55 1.00 15.53
CA GLN A 508 14.18 2.14 14.88
C GLN A 508 13.68 3.46 15.50
N ASN A 509 14.61 4.35 15.87
CA ASN A 509 14.31 5.67 16.42
C ASN A 509 13.71 6.58 15.34
N THR A 510 12.94 7.58 15.74
CA THR A 510 12.23 8.53 14.85
C THR A 510 12.59 9.97 15.20
N LEU A 511 12.83 10.82 14.19
CA LEU A 511 12.90 12.27 14.31
C LEU A 511 11.53 12.88 13.97
N TRP A 512 10.85 13.42 14.96
CA TRP A 512 9.55 14.08 14.83
C TRP A 512 9.73 15.59 14.63
N LEU A 513 9.11 16.18 13.61
CA LEU A 513 9.19 17.62 13.35
C LEU A 513 7.89 18.30 13.77
N CYS A 514 7.98 19.30 14.64
CA CYS A 514 6.86 20.10 15.14
C CYS A 514 7.13 21.57 14.77
N GLY A 515 6.30 22.14 13.91
CA GLY A 515 6.51 23.52 13.48
C GLY A 515 5.35 24.13 12.72
N ASP A 516 5.59 25.32 12.19
CA ASP A 516 4.64 26.15 11.46
C ASP A 516 4.71 25.93 9.94
N SER A 517 4.19 26.89 9.16
CA SER A 517 4.15 26.82 7.69
C SER A 517 5.53 26.75 7.04
N THR A 518 6.58 27.27 7.66
CA THR A 518 7.93 27.19 7.07
C THR A 518 8.49 25.76 7.11
N MET A 519 7.99 24.91 8.00
CA MET A 519 8.37 23.51 8.14
C MET A 519 7.35 22.54 7.52
N ALA A 520 6.07 22.93 7.43
CA ALA A 520 4.95 22.06 7.04
C ALA A 520 4.90 21.75 5.52
N PRO A 521 4.36 20.58 5.13
CA PRO A 521 4.05 20.31 3.72
C PRO A 521 3.11 21.37 3.13
N GLU A 522 3.33 21.69 1.85
CA GLU A 522 2.68 22.76 1.09
C GLU A 522 2.97 24.18 1.62
N GLY A 523 3.87 24.34 2.59
CA GLY A 523 4.36 25.64 3.05
C GLY A 523 3.25 26.64 3.43
N GLY A 524 3.23 27.75 2.67
CA GLY A 524 2.20 28.81 2.69
C GLY A 524 1.13 28.69 1.60
N LYS A 525 1.08 27.55 0.89
CA LYS A 525 0.29 27.24 -0.33
C LYS A 525 0.84 27.87 -1.60
N ASN A 526 0.14 27.68 -2.72
CA ASN A 526 0.40 28.30 -4.03
C ASN A 526 1.84 28.09 -4.54
N GLY A 527 2.33 26.85 -4.53
CA GLY A 527 3.66 26.52 -5.06
C GLY A 527 4.83 26.80 -4.12
N THR A 528 4.56 27.11 -2.84
CA THR A 528 5.57 27.09 -1.77
C THR A 528 5.66 25.72 -1.10
N GLU A 529 6.75 25.46 -0.38
CA GLU A 529 6.97 24.22 0.37
C GLU A 529 7.70 24.50 1.69
N GLY A 530 7.48 23.65 2.69
CA GLY A 530 8.18 23.72 3.96
C GLY A 530 9.47 22.90 3.97
N TRP A 531 10.53 23.42 4.58
CA TRP A 531 11.86 22.80 4.60
C TRP A 531 11.85 21.40 5.24
N GLY A 532 10.98 21.16 6.21
CA GLY A 532 10.84 19.87 6.88
C GLY A 532 10.44 18.72 5.94
N GLN A 533 9.93 19.00 4.74
CA GLN A 533 9.64 17.99 3.71
C GLN A 533 10.88 17.39 3.05
N TYR A 534 12.04 18.05 3.15
CA TYR A 534 13.28 17.59 2.53
C TYR A 534 14.19 16.87 3.51
N LEU A 535 13.93 17.00 4.81
CA LEU A 535 14.84 16.55 5.84
C LEU A 535 15.06 15.02 5.84
N HIS A 536 14.09 14.21 5.39
CA HIS A 536 14.24 12.76 5.31
C HIS A 536 15.30 12.29 4.31
N TYR A 537 15.69 13.13 3.33
CA TYR A 537 16.75 12.80 2.38
C TYR A 537 18.15 12.85 3.02
N SER A 538 18.29 13.50 4.17
CA SER A 538 19.58 13.70 4.84
C SER A 538 19.92 12.63 5.88
N PHE A 539 19.03 11.67 6.15
CA PHE A 539 19.19 10.66 7.21
C PHE A 539 19.20 9.23 6.66
N ASP A 540 19.98 8.33 7.30
CA ASP A 540 19.93 6.90 6.98
C ASP A 540 18.57 6.33 7.44
N PRO A 541 17.70 5.87 6.53
CA PRO A 541 16.41 5.30 6.87
C PRO A 541 16.53 3.94 7.58
N LYS A 542 17.73 3.43 7.86
CA LYS A 542 17.99 2.31 8.77
C LYS A 542 18.29 2.76 10.20
N LEU A 543 18.84 3.97 10.38
CA LEU A 543 19.25 4.50 11.68
C LEU A 543 18.12 5.34 12.30
N ILE A 544 17.48 6.20 11.50
CA ILE A 544 16.40 7.06 11.98
C ILE A 544 15.36 7.35 10.88
N GLY A 545 14.08 7.27 11.23
CA GLY A 545 13.00 7.71 10.35
C GLY A 545 12.60 9.15 10.63
N VAL A 546 12.34 9.97 9.60
CA VAL A 546 11.87 11.36 9.79
C VAL A 546 10.35 11.43 9.60
N LYS A 547 9.64 12.10 10.51
CA LYS A 547 8.20 12.32 10.45
C LYS A 547 7.85 13.78 10.66
N ASN A 548 7.46 14.45 9.59
CA ASN A 548 7.04 15.84 9.66
C ASN A 548 5.59 15.96 10.17
N SER A 549 5.43 16.53 11.36
CA SER A 549 4.14 16.81 12.01
C SER A 549 3.82 18.31 12.07
N ALA A 550 4.61 19.15 11.39
CA ALA A 550 4.37 20.58 11.27
C ALA A 550 3.07 20.87 10.52
N VAL A 551 2.43 21.97 10.86
CA VAL A 551 1.13 22.35 10.28
C VAL A 551 1.11 23.84 9.97
N ALA A 552 0.80 24.17 8.72
CA ALA A 552 0.75 25.55 8.25
C ALA A 552 -0.20 26.43 9.08
N GLY A 553 0.24 27.66 9.36
CA GLY A 553 -0.53 28.67 10.10
C GLY A 553 -0.68 28.40 11.61
N ARG A 554 0.16 27.54 12.20
CA ARG A 554 0.18 27.28 13.65
C ARG A 554 1.34 28.02 14.32
N SER A 555 1.11 28.34 15.58
CA SER A 555 2.04 28.86 16.58
C SER A 555 2.23 27.82 17.69
N ALA A 556 3.18 28.02 18.61
CA ALA A 556 3.35 27.16 19.78
C ALA A 556 2.04 27.02 20.59
N ARG A 557 1.30 28.12 20.77
CA ARG A 557 -0.05 28.12 21.36
C ARG A 557 -1.03 27.24 20.61
N THR A 558 -1.23 27.48 19.31
CA THR A 558 -2.28 26.77 18.56
C THR A 558 -1.92 25.32 18.29
N PHE A 559 -0.64 25.00 18.16
CA PHE A 559 -0.15 23.64 18.10
C PHE A 559 -0.45 22.87 19.40
N THR A 560 -0.29 23.53 20.55
CA THR A 560 -0.71 22.99 21.85
C THR A 560 -2.23 22.83 21.94
N ARG A 561 -2.97 23.90 21.70
CA ARG A 561 -4.44 23.95 21.83
C ARG A 561 -5.16 22.95 20.92
N GLU A 562 -4.66 22.73 19.69
CA GLU A 562 -5.22 21.77 18.73
C GLU A 562 -4.77 20.30 18.97
N GLY A 563 -4.12 20.02 20.11
CA GLY A 563 -3.64 18.69 20.49
C GLY A 563 -2.60 18.13 19.52
N LYS A 564 -1.82 18.99 18.85
CA LYS A 564 -0.81 18.57 17.87
C LYS A 564 0.44 18.05 18.58
N PHE A 565 0.87 18.71 19.67
CA PHE A 565 1.88 18.13 20.56
C PHE A 565 1.42 16.80 21.13
N GLN A 566 0.16 16.71 21.61
CA GLN A 566 -0.38 15.46 22.16
C GLN A 566 -0.30 14.31 21.15
N ARG A 567 -0.60 14.55 19.87
CA ARG A 567 -0.48 13.53 18.83
C ARG A 567 0.93 13.00 18.61
N VAL A 568 1.95 13.85 18.82
CA VAL A 568 3.35 13.43 18.76
C VAL A 568 3.73 12.69 20.05
N ILE A 569 3.35 13.23 21.20
CA ILE A 569 3.52 12.63 22.54
C ILE A 569 2.97 11.19 22.57
N ASP A 570 1.80 10.95 22.00
CA ASP A 570 1.15 9.62 21.96
C ASP A 570 1.92 8.57 21.13
N GLN A 571 2.90 8.99 20.33
CA GLN A 571 3.64 8.14 19.40
C GLN A 571 5.15 8.08 19.67
N VAL A 572 5.70 9.04 20.43
CA VAL A 572 7.12 9.11 20.78
C VAL A 572 7.51 7.91 21.64
N ARG A 573 8.69 7.36 21.38
CA ARG A 573 9.28 6.24 22.11
C ARG A 573 10.65 6.64 22.69
N PRO A 574 11.12 5.95 23.75
CA PRO A 574 12.47 6.16 24.25
C PRO A 574 13.52 6.01 23.14
N GLY A 575 14.40 7.01 23.00
CA GLY A 575 15.41 7.09 21.94
C GLY A 575 15.00 7.89 20.69
N ASP A 576 13.73 8.28 20.56
CA ASP A 576 13.29 9.20 19.51
C ASP A 576 13.87 10.62 19.70
N TRP A 577 13.84 11.41 18.65
CA TRP A 577 14.20 12.83 18.64
C TRP A 577 12.98 13.67 18.27
N VAL A 578 12.85 14.85 18.84
CA VAL A 578 11.79 15.82 18.49
C VAL A 578 12.43 17.16 18.16
N LEU A 579 12.23 17.64 16.95
CA LEU A 579 12.60 19.00 16.53
C LEU A 579 11.39 19.92 16.67
N MET A 580 11.56 21.06 17.34
CA MET A 580 10.56 22.13 17.44
C MET A 580 11.08 23.43 16.83
N GLN A 581 10.29 24.05 15.94
CA GLN A 581 10.58 25.37 15.37
C GLN A 581 9.28 26.15 15.16
N PHE A 582 9.15 27.29 15.84
CA PHE A 582 8.00 28.19 15.79
C PHE A 582 8.49 29.65 15.89
N GLY A 583 7.59 30.62 15.71
CA GLY A 583 7.91 32.05 15.84
C GLY A 583 7.26 32.93 14.78
N HIS A 584 6.90 32.39 13.61
CA HIS A 584 6.29 33.19 12.53
C HIS A 584 4.83 33.56 12.80
N ASN A 585 4.12 32.80 13.65
CA ASN A 585 2.71 33.02 13.97
C ASN A 585 2.47 33.47 15.41
N ASP A 586 3.55 33.66 16.17
CA ASP A 586 3.55 33.71 17.63
C ASP A 586 3.57 35.16 18.15
N ASP A 587 3.77 36.15 17.26
CA ASP A 587 4.00 37.56 17.61
C ASP A 587 2.76 38.44 17.73
N GLY A 588 2.80 39.34 18.73
CA GLY A 588 1.78 40.35 19.01
C GLY A 588 1.29 40.35 20.45
N ILE A 589 0.09 40.91 20.65
CA ILE A 589 -0.68 40.85 21.89
C ILE A 589 -1.90 39.96 21.64
N PRO A 590 -2.13 38.90 22.42
CA PRO A 590 -3.24 37.99 22.20
C PRO A 590 -4.57 38.68 22.50
N ALA A 591 -5.56 38.51 21.63
CA ALA A 591 -6.87 39.15 21.72
C ALA A 591 -7.99 38.23 21.21
N ASN A 592 -9.24 38.67 21.38
CA ASN A 592 -10.44 37.89 21.06
C ASN A 592 -10.84 37.92 19.57
N ASP A 593 -10.04 38.53 18.70
CA ASP A 593 -10.26 38.55 17.26
C ASP A 593 -9.53 37.41 16.53
N LEU A 594 -10.05 37.00 15.36
CA LEU A 594 -9.56 35.86 14.58
C LEU A 594 -8.10 35.99 14.12
N THR A 595 -7.54 37.21 14.04
CA THR A 595 -6.15 37.46 13.63
C THR A 595 -5.17 37.27 14.77
N LYS A 596 -5.63 37.43 16.02
CA LYS A 596 -4.81 37.30 17.24
C LYS A 596 -4.95 35.96 17.97
N LEU A 597 -5.73 35.03 17.43
CA LEU A 597 -5.92 33.68 18.01
C LEU A 597 -4.67 32.79 18.00
N ARG A 598 -3.63 33.17 17.24
CA ARG A 598 -2.36 32.43 17.17
C ARG A 598 -1.29 32.97 18.10
N VAL A 599 -1.45 34.22 18.55
CA VAL A 599 -0.43 34.96 19.27
C VAL A 599 -0.23 34.39 20.67
N ASP A 600 1.02 34.28 21.09
CA ASP A 600 1.40 33.84 22.43
C ASP A 600 1.35 35.01 23.43
N CYS A 601 1.34 34.72 24.73
CA CYS A 601 1.47 35.78 25.72
C CYS A 601 2.91 36.34 25.69
N PRO A 602 3.11 37.66 25.66
CA PRO A 602 4.44 38.25 25.73
C PRO A 602 5.15 37.90 27.05
N GLY A 603 6.42 37.52 26.98
CA GLY A 603 7.23 37.19 28.16
C GLY A 603 8.15 35.99 27.93
N LYS A 604 9.10 35.80 28.84
CA LYS A 604 10.03 34.64 28.85
C LYS A 604 9.72 33.66 30.00
N GLY A 605 8.88 34.05 30.96
CA GLY A 605 8.55 33.29 32.16
C GLY A 605 7.14 32.71 32.12
N ASN A 606 6.50 32.64 33.29
CA ASN A 606 5.17 32.07 33.48
C ASN A 606 4.04 33.11 33.31
N GLU A 607 4.29 34.19 32.57
CA GLU A 607 3.26 35.18 32.27
C GLU A 607 2.09 34.53 31.52
N THR A 608 0.87 34.99 31.83
CA THR A 608 -0.34 34.47 31.19
C THR A 608 -1.26 35.60 30.77
N CYS A 609 -1.90 35.43 29.62
CA CYS A 609 -2.81 36.39 29.03
C CYS A 609 -4.19 35.72 28.88
N PRO A 610 -5.20 36.03 29.70
CA PRO A 610 -6.53 35.47 29.53
C PRO A 610 -7.21 36.03 28.28
N VAL A 611 -7.68 35.15 27.39
CA VAL A 611 -8.38 35.49 26.14
C VAL A 611 -9.72 34.77 26.13
N THR A 612 -10.82 35.50 25.89
CA THR A 612 -12.16 34.92 25.86
C THR A 612 -12.72 34.93 24.45
N TYR A 613 -12.88 33.76 23.85
CA TYR A 613 -13.44 33.60 22.51
C TYR A 613 -14.43 32.43 22.51
N ASN A 614 -15.56 32.55 21.80
CA ASN A 614 -16.65 31.56 21.80
C ASN A 614 -17.16 31.14 23.19
N ASN A 615 -17.34 32.09 24.12
CA ASN A 615 -17.74 31.85 25.51
C ASN A 615 -16.80 30.89 26.29
N GLN A 616 -15.56 30.71 25.84
CA GLN A 616 -14.53 29.98 26.56
C GLN A 616 -13.34 30.90 26.83
N THR A 617 -12.87 30.93 28.08
CA THR A 617 -11.65 31.64 28.46
C THR A 617 -10.45 30.70 28.37
N GLU A 618 -9.53 31.02 27.47
CA GLU A 618 -8.23 30.38 27.32
C GLU A 618 -7.19 31.17 28.11
N ILE A 619 -6.41 30.50 28.96
CA ILE A 619 -5.24 31.10 29.61
C ILE A 619 -4.05 30.91 28.68
N VAL A 620 -3.70 31.95 27.94
CA VAL A 620 -2.61 31.91 26.96
C VAL A 620 -1.28 32.02 27.68
N GLN A 621 -0.38 31.07 27.41
CA GLN A 621 0.97 31.03 27.99
C GLN A 621 1.99 31.74 27.08
N THR A 622 3.20 31.94 27.58
CA THR A 622 4.33 32.42 26.77
C THR A 622 4.84 31.33 25.82
N TYR A 623 5.47 31.75 24.71
CA TYR A 623 6.18 30.86 23.77
C TYR A 623 7.12 29.89 24.49
N VAL A 624 7.91 30.42 25.42
CA VAL A 624 8.87 29.65 26.24
C VAL A 624 8.12 28.59 27.05
N THR A 625 7.01 28.95 27.70
CA THR A 625 6.24 28.02 28.52
C THR A 625 5.67 26.87 27.67
N TYR A 626 5.13 27.15 26.47
CA TYR A 626 4.63 26.09 25.58
C TYR A 626 5.73 25.10 25.19
N LEU A 627 6.89 25.59 24.78
CA LEU A 627 8.01 24.73 24.40
C LEU A 627 8.60 23.98 25.60
N GLN A 628 8.72 24.62 26.76
CA GLN A 628 9.18 23.94 27.98
C GLN A 628 8.23 22.82 28.40
N ASN A 629 6.91 23.06 28.35
CA ASN A 629 5.92 22.05 28.71
C ASN A 629 5.97 20.85 27.75
N ALA A 630 6.01 21.08 26.44
CA ALA A 630 6.17 20.01 25.46
C ALA A 630 7.49 19.26 25.65
N THR A 631 8.60 19.98 25.83
CA THR A 631 9.94 19.38 26.01
C THR A 631 10.00 18.49 27.23
N ARG A 632 9.51 18.93 28.40
CA ARG A 632 9.50 18.11 29.63
C ARG A 632 8.75 16.79 29.44
N ILE A 633 7.67 16.79 28.66
CA ILE A 633 6.93 15.56 28.34
C ILE A 633 7.74 14.66 27.41
N PHE A 634 8.37 15.20 26.36
CA PHE A 634 9.20 14.39 25.47
C PHE A 634 10.42 13.79 26.19
N LEU A 635 11.06 14.55 27.07
CA LEU A 635 12.14 14.06 27.92
C LEU A 635 11.67 12.95 28.88
N SER A 636 10.48 13.08 29.48
CA SER A 636 9.93 12.03 30.36
C SER A 636 9.58 10.74 29.62
N LEU A 637 9.33 10.82 28.31
CA LEU A 637 9.18 9.67 27.41
C LEU A 637 10.51 9.08 26.93
N GLY A 638 11.64 9.64 27.35
CA GLY A 638 12.99 9.20 26.97
C GLY A 638 13.42 9.65 25.57
N ALA A 639 12.77 10.65 24.99
CA ALA A 639 13.21 11.29 23.76
C ALA A 639 14.24 12.41 24.02
N ARG A 640 14.95 12.81 22.98
CA ARG A 640 15.80 14.01 22.97
C ARG A 640 15.13 15.11 22.17
N VAL A 641 15.37 16.36 22.50
CA VAL A 641 14.67 17.50 21.89
C VAL A 641 15.66 18.47 21.27
N ILE A 642 15.39 18.91 20.05
CA ILE A 642 16.09 20.00 19.38
C ILE A 642 15.11 21.17 19.28
N ILE A 643 15.54 22.36 19.65
CA ILE A 643 14.77 23.59 19.46
C ILE A 643 15.57 24.49 18.52
N SER A 644 14.92 24.95 17.46
CA SER A 644 15.49 25.87 16.47
C SER A 644 14.73 27.20 16.45
N PRO A 645 15.42 28.32 16.19
CA PRO A 645 14.77 29.61 15.97
C PRO A 645 13.95 29.58 14.66
N PRO A 646 12.96 30.46 14.46
CA PRO A 646 12.23 30.54 13.19
C PRO A 646 13.19 30.85 12.04
N THR A 647 12.92 30.29 10.86
CA THR A 647 13.67 30.60 9.63
C THR A 647 13.59 32.10 9.30
N PRO A 648 14.57 32.68 8.59
CA PRO A 648 14.53 34.09 8.22
C PRO A 648 13.38 34.39 7.25
N VAL A 649 12.75 35.56 7.40
CA VAL A 649 11.99 36.20 6.32
C VAL A 649 12.94 36.73 5.25
N ASN A 650 12.44 37.02 4.05
CA ASN A 650 13.23 37.51 2.92
C ASN A 650 14.08 38.74 3.32
N PRO A 651 15.42 38.60 3.46
CA PRO A 651 16.26 39.69 3.93
C PRO A 651 16.49 40.77 2.86
N TYR A 652 16.07 40.54 1.62
CA TYR A 652 16.17 41.47 0.49
C TYR A 652 14.81 42.10 0.12
N GLU A 653 13.79 42.00 0.98
CA GLU A 653 12.44 42.53 0.73
C GLU A 653 12.43 44.00 0.26
N PHE A 654 13.34 44.82 0.80
CA PHE A 654 13.47 46.25 0.46
C PHE A 654 14.67 46.56 -0.44
N GLY A 655 15.20 45.57 -1.17
CA GLY A 655 16.29 45.74 -2.14
C GLY A 655 17.70 45.81 -1.55
N ASN A 656 17.86 45.99 -0.23
CA ASN A 656 19.14 45.85 0.47
C ASN A 656 19.04 44.73 1.50
N PHE A 657 20.16 44.03 1.76
CA PHE A 657 20.21 43.01 2.80
C PHE A 657 19.95 43.63 4.18
N SER A 658 18.87 43.21 4.83
CA SER A 658 18.51 43.60 6.19
C SER A 658 17.92 42.41 6.93
N TRP A 659 18.63 41.93 7.94
CA TRP A 659 18.16 40.87 8.82
C TRP A 659 18.81 40.94 10.19
N SER A 660 18.03 40.65 11.22
CA SER A 660 18.49 40.41 12.59
C SER A 660 17.70 39.25 13.19
N PRO A 661 18.30 38.50 14.15
CA PRO A 661 17.56 37.48 14.89
C PRO A 661 16.32 38.07 15.56
N THR A 662 15.21 37.33 15.51
CA THR A 662 13.98 37.76 16.18
C THR A 662 14.09 37.48 17.68
N LYS A 663 13.20 38.09 18.49
CA LYS A 663 13.08 37.71 19.90
C LYS A 663 12.79 36.21 20.12
N TYR A 664 12.21 35.51 19.13
CA TYR A 664 11.97 34.07 19.19
C TYR A 664 13.24 33.26 19.05
N SER A 665 14.29 33.82 18.44
CA SER A 665 15.63 33.23 18.47
C SER A 665 16.17 33.19 19.90
N ASP A 666 16.08 34.31 20.62
CA ASP A 666 16.45 34.38 22.04
C ASP A 666 15.57 33.45 22.89
N TYR A 667 14.27 33.37 22.61
CA TYR A 667 13.35 32.53 23.39
C TYR A 667 13.62 31.05 23.17
N ALA A 668 13.95 30.63 21.94
CA ALA A 668 14.34 29.27 21.62
C ALA A 668 15.63 28.89 22.38
N LEU A 669 16.68 29.72 22.31
CA LEU A 669 17.93 29.48 23.04
C LEU A 669 17.72 29.47 24.56
N TYR A 670 16.97 30.45 25.09
CA TYR A 670 16.61 30.53 26.50
C TYR A 670 15.86 29.27 26.97
N THR A 671 14.97 28.72 26.14
CA THR A 671 14.27 27.47 26.46
C THR A 671 15.24 26.29 26.59
N VAL A 672 16.23 26.17 25.71
CA VAL A 672 17.25 25.11 25.78
C VAL A 672 18.12 25.27 27.03
N GLN A 673 18.60 26.49 27.30
CA GLN A 673 19.44 26.80 28.47
C GLN A 673 18.72 26.51 29.79
N THR A 674 17.46 26.95 29.92
CA THR A 674 16.66 26.73 31.13
C THR A 674 16.30 25.26 31.39
N LEU A 675 16.33 24.42 30.36
CA LEU A 675 16.10 22.97 30.48
C LEU A 675 17.40 22.19 30.69
N GLY A 676 18.54 22.86 30.85
CA GLY A 676 19.83 22.25 31.16
C GLY A 676 20.59 21.73 29.93
N GLY A 677 20.17 22.11 28.72
CA GLY A 677 20.92 21.88 27.49
C GLY A 677 21.28 20.40 27.21
N PRO A 678 22.41 20.14 26.55
CA PRO A 678 22.79 18.81 26.08
C PRO A 678 22.94 17.78 27.19
N ALA A 679 23.31 18.22 28.40
CA ALA A 679 23.38 17.37 29.60
C ALA A 679 22.03 16.73 29.95
N ASN A 680 20.92 17.40 29.61
CA ASN A 680 19.56 16.92 29.80
C ASN A 680 18.90 16.43 28.50
N GLY A 681 19.66 16.29 27.41
CA GLY A 681 19.15 15.83 26.11
C GLY A 681 18.35 16.88 25.34
N VAL A 682 18.57 18.17 25.61
CA VAL A 682 17.96 19.30 24.90
C VAL A 682 19.04 20.06 24.13
N TYR A 683 18.85 20.27 22.84
CA TYR A 683 19.87 20.83 21.94
C TYR A 683 19.32 22.07 21.22
N PHE A 684 20.20 22.99 20.85
CA PHE A 684 19.85 24.18 20.10
C PHE A 684 20.54 24.15 18.74
N ILE A 685 19.78 24.19 17.64
CA ILE A 685 20.38 24.36 16.31
C ILE A 685 19.95 25.71 15.78
N ASP A 686 20.93 26.60 15.56
CA ASP A 686 20.74 27.97 15.08
C ASP A 686 20.42 28.01 13.58
N HIS A 687 19.29 27.41 13.22
CA HIS A 687 18.85 27.28 11.84
C HIS A 687 18.81 28.63 11.11
N ALA A 688 18.37 29.70 11.80
CA ALA A 688 18.21 31.01 11.21
C ALA A 688 19.53 31.63 10.73
N ASN A 689 20.61 31.52 11.50
CA ASN A 689 21.91 32.02 11.06
C ASN A 689 22.53 31.15 9.95
N TYR A 690 22.31 29.84 9.95
CA TYR A 690 22.72 28.97 8.85
C TYR A 690 21.95 29.27 7.55
N ASP A 691 20.65 29.54 7.65
CA ASP A 691 19.83 29.99 6.51
C ASP A 691 20.34 31.33 5.97
N ILE A 692 20.64 32.29 6.84
CA ILE A 692 21.18 33.60 6.43
C ILE A 692 22.53 33.48 5.76
N GLN A 693 23.40 32.59 6.23
CA GLN A 693 24.66 32.28 5.55
C GLN A 693 24.39 31.77 4.13
N ALA A 694 23.45 30.83 3.97
CA ALA A 694 23.07 30.30 2.67
C ALA A 694 22.48 31.39 1.75
N LEU A 695 21.58 32.24 2.25
CA LEU A 695 20.99 33.34 1.48
C LEU A 695 22.03 34.36 0.99
N LYS A 696 23.02 34.70 1.82
CA LYS A 696 24.14 35.59 1.41
C LYS A 696 24.97 34.98 0.28
N LEU A 697 25.16 33.66 0.29
CA LEU A 697 25.91 32.93 -0.73
C LEU A 697 25.12 32.73 -2.02
N ILE A 698 23.80 32.55 -1.91
CA ILE A 698 22.86 32.47 -3.03
C ILE A 698 22.80 33.80 -3.79
N GLY A 699 22.81 34.91 -3.07
CA GLY A 699 22.71 36.24 -3.66
C GLY A 699 21.28 36.76 -3.71
N GLN A 700 21.15 38.04 -4.04
CA GLN A 700 19.90 38.79 -3.91
C GLN A 700 18.80 38.34 -4.88
N GLU A 701 19.12 38.19 -6.17
CA GLU A 701 18.15 37.87 -7.22
C GLU A 701 17.50 36.51 -6.96
N GLU A 702 18.32 35.50 -6.76
CA GLU A 702 17.89 34.14 -6.46
C GLU A 702 17.14 34.08 -5.13
N THR A 703 17.60 34.79 -4.09
CA THR A 703 16.87 34.86 -2.81
C THR A 703 15.46 35.40 -3.02
N ILE A 704 15.29 36.50 -3.76
CA ILE A 704 13.96 37.07 -4.04
C ILE A 704 13.06 36.05 -4.74
N THR A 705 13.56 35.32 -5.74
CA THR A 705 12.77 34.27 -6.41
C THR A 705 12.44 33.08 -5.50
N GLY A 706 13.25 32.87 -4.46
CA GLY A 706 13.05 31.83 -3.45
C GLY A 706 11.89 32.12 -2.50
N TYR A 707 11.36 33.34 -2.49
CA TYR A 707 10.17 33.78 -1.73
C TYR A 707 9.04 34.17 -2.69
N PRO A 708 8.41 33.20 -3.38
CA PRO A 708 7.61 33.46 -4.59
C PRO A 708 6.26 34.15 -4.32
N ASN A 709 5.70 34.01 -3.11
CA ASN A 709 4.35 34.48 -2.80
C ASN A 709 4.33 35.60 -1.76
N ASP A 710 5.23 35.53 -0.78
CA ASP A 710 5.37 36.48 0.32
C ASP A 710 6.79 36.38 0.89
N HIS A 711 7.11 37.22 1.85
CA HIS A 711 8.43 37.26 2.48
C HIS A 711 8.75 36.12 3.44
N THR A 712 7.87 35.13 3.63
CA THR A 712 8.03 34.08 4.66
C THR A 712 8.14 32.69 4.04
N HIS A 713 7.36 32.39 3.00
CA HIS A 713 7.21 31.04 2.48
C HIS A 713 8.11 30.78 1.27
N LEU A 714 8.73 29.61 1.29
CA LEU A 714 9.84 29.27 0.42
C LEU A 714 9.35 28.56 -0.84
N ALA A 715 9.99 28.83 -1.98
CA ALA A 715 9.93 27.96 -3.14
C ALA A 715 10.54 26.58 -2.79
N PRO A 716 10.11 25.48 -3.44
CA PRO A 716 10.60 24.12 -3.19
C PRO A 716 12.13 23.98 -3.13
N TRP A 717 12.84 24.66 -4.02
CA TRP A 717 14.31 24.62 -4.06
C TRP A 717 14.96 25.34 -2.88
N LEU A 718 14.38 26.45 -2.40
CA LEU A 718 14.92 27.19 -1.26
C LEU A 718 14.57 26.46 0.06
N ALA A 719 13.41 25.81 0.12
CA ALA A 719 13.04 24.93 1.22
C ALA A 719 14.01 23.73 1.37
N ASP A 720 14.45 23.13 0.26
CA ASP A 720 15.50 22.09 0.27
C ASP A 720 16.85 22.66 0.74
N THR A 721 17.20 23.89 0.34
CA THR A 721 18.41 24.56 0.84
C THR A 721 18.35 24.78 2.35
N PHE A 722 17.23 25.26 2.89
CA PHE A 722 17.08 25.48 4.35
C PHE A 722 17.16 24.14 5.10
N ALA A 723 16.56 23.07 4.56
CA ALA A 723 16.71 21.74 5.15
C ALA A 723 18.19 21.29 5.22
N LYS A 724 18.99 21.62 4.20
CA LYS A 724 20.44 21.34 4.21
C LYS A 724 21.21 22.26 5.15
N ALA A 725 20.82 23.53 5.26
CA ALA A 725 21.40 24.49 6.21
C ALA A 725 21.17 24.05 7.66
N TRP A 726 19.98 23.54 8.00
CA TRP A 726 19.73 22.90 9.30
C TRP A 726 20.63 21.68 9.54
N VAL A 727 20.82 20.82 8.52
CA VAL A 727 21.71 19.64 8.62
C VAL A 727 23.17 20.05 8.78
N LEU A 728 23.60 21.15 8.15
CA LEU A 728 24.92 21.73 8.40
C LEU A 728 25.05 22.12 9.87
N GLY A 729 24.06 22.86 10.42
CA GLY A 729 24.03 23.19 11.84
C GLY A 729 24.05 21.97 12.76
N LEU A 730 23.33 20.90 12.42
CA LEU A 730 23.36 19.63 13.16
C LEU A 730 24.75 18.99 13.17
N LYS A 731 25.44 18.98 12.02
CA LYS A 731 26.79 18.39 11.88
C LYS A 731 27.88 19.21 12.54
N CYS A 732 27.68 20.52 12.65
CA CYS A 732 28.60 21.41 13.34
C CYS A 732 28.40 21.37 14.86
N GLY A 733 27.40 20.62 15.34
CA GLY A 733 27.04 20.55 16.75
C GLY A 733 27.45 19.29 17.50
N THR A 734 26.94 19.20 18.74
CA THR A 734 27.20 18.10 19.67
C THR A 734 26.04 17.11 19.75
N ALA A 735 24.89 17.42 19.12
CA ALA A 735 23.75 16.52 19.07
C ALA A 735 24.13 15.16 18.44
N GLY A 736 24.02 14.08 19.23
CA GLY A 736 24.35 12.72 18.78
C GLY A 736 23.57 12.22 17.55
N LEU A 737 22.50 12.93 17.16
CA LEU A 737 21.72 12.72 15.95
C LEU A 737 22.57 12.84 14.67
N GLN A 738 23.66 13.62 14.69
CA GLN A 738 24.54 13.80 13.53
C GLN A 738 25.12 12.48 12.98
N SER A 739 25.27 11.46 13.84
CA SER A 739 25.74 10.13 13.46
C SER A 739 24.81 9.38 12.50
N ALA A 740 23.55 9.81 12.40
CA ALA A 740 22.55 9.23 11.50
C ALA A 740 22.46 9.94 10.14
N VAL A 741 23.22 11.03 9.94
CA VAL A 741 23.23 11.80 8.68
C VAL A 741 24.00 11.02 7.62
N VAL A 742 23.42 10.85 6.42
CA VAL A 742 24.07 10.15 5.30
C VAL A 742 24.73 11.13 4.35
N ASN A 743 25.92 10.78 3.86
CA ASN A 743 26.71 11.54 2.87
C ASN A 743 26.05 11.65 1.47
N ALA A 744 24.79 11.26 1.31
CA ALA A 744 24.10 11.24 0.02
C ALA A 744 23.68 12.63 -0.50
N THR A 745 23.74 13.67 0.33
CA THR A 745 23.77 15.06 -0.15
C THR A 745 25.22 15.44 -0.39
N SER A 746 25.67 15.34 -1.65
CA SER A 746 27.05 15.59 -2.05
C SER A 746 27.53 16.98 -1.58
N ARG A 747 28.21 16.96 -0.44
CA ARG A 747 28.69 18.04 0.43
C ARG A 747 27.59 18.92 1.04
N VAL A 748 27.34 18.70 2.34
CA VAL A 748 26.60 19.62 3.23
C VAL A 748 27.32 20.99 3.32
N GLU A 749 28.62 21.04 3.01
CA GLU A 749 29.39 22.28 2.81
C GLU A 749 29.61 22.52 1.31
N GLY A 750 29.27 23.70 0.82
CA GLY A 750 29.39 24.00 -0.59
C GLY A 750 29.21 25.47 -0.87
N PRO A 751 29.36 25.90 -2.14
CA PRO A 751 29.26 27.32 -2.52
C PRO A 751 27.92 27.95 -2.13
N VAL A 752 26.89 27.16 -1.84
CA VAL A 752 25.54 27.60 -1.48
C VAL A 752 25.28 27.60 0.04
N LEU A 753 25.93 26.73 0.82
CA LEU A 753 25.61 26.54 2.24
C LEU A 753 26.63 27.14 3.20
N GLY A 754 27.88 27.35 2.75
CA GLY A 754 28.96 27.88 3.57
C GLY A 754 29.62 26.83 4.47
N THR A 755 30.11 27.26 5.63
CA THR A 755 30.87 26.46 6.60
C THR A 755 30.22 26.54 7.97
N CYS A 756 30.61 25.67 8.90
CA CYS A 756 30.19 25.77 10.30
C CYS A 756 30.32 27.21 10.81
N LEU A 757 29.25 27.72 11.41
CA LEU A 757 29.27 29.02 12.07
C LEU A 757 30.27 28.94 13.23
N ILE A 758 31.07 29.97 13.41
CA ILE A 758 31.88 30.13 14.61
C ILE A 758 30.91 30.51 15.70
N VAL A 759 30.61 29.56 16.58
CA VAL A 759 29.68 29.78 17.67
C VAL A 759 30.50 29.97 18.94
N ASP A 760 30.17 30.99 19.74
CA ASP A 760 30.73 31.14 21.08
C ASP A 760 30.50 29.84 21.88
N ASP A 761 31.45 29.48 22.73
CA ASP A 761 31.46 28.24 23.53
C ASP A 761 30.20 28.06 24.42
N ASP A 762 29.36 29.10 24.53
CA ASP A 762 28.13 29.17 25.31
C ASP A 762 26.85 28.71 24.58
N VAL A 763 26.92 28.41 23.27
CA VAL A 763 25.75 27.94 22.52
C VAL A 763 25.75 26.41 22.47
N PRO A 764 24.75 25.75 23.09
CA PRO A 764 24.64 24.30 23.08
C PRO A 764 24.17 23.79 21.71
N ILE A 765 25.09 23.65 20.75
CA ILE A 765 24.79 23.01 19.46
C ILE A 765 24.59 21.50 19.63
#